data_AF-A0A820MAP6-F1
#
_entry.id   AF-A0A820MAP6-F1
#
_cell.length_a   1.000
_cell.length_b   1.000
_cell.length_c   1.000
_cell.angle_alpha   90.00
_cell.angle_beta   90.00
_cell.angle_gamma   90.00
#
_symmetry.space_group_name_H-M   'P 1'
#
loop_
_entity.id
_entity.type
_entity.pdbx_description
1 polymer ?
#
loop_
_entity_poly.entity_id
_entity_poly.type
_entity_poly.pdbx_seq_one_letter_code
_entity_poly.pdbx_strand_id
1 'polypeptide(L)'
;MTSTPILLIDECVNLEAIFLVWVNIRLQEFDDARRCLQPWFNHQEVFIDQTEFENYIRHHVSDGDRLVLIMSETNIHQELLVHLHQLRQALSIYVLCLYKNNTELYKTWFKQFSKIRGVFTDINKLIAKIQDHHNQRQRCQDIDTSSAFSIFNIYNENKPDRSSSDLNAQFLHSLLILDVLLRMKQTSSIKNNELINLCRKAYNDNSTELDHIKKFVLTYSPNQALWWYTSNTFLYRILNKAFRVDNTNLLYVFHSFIHDLHQQLQQCQCKSFVRVYRGQLITHDELEHLQRSIGHYISMNSLLSTSLNRNLAIFYLGETKHSSMKLKRILFDIDANPQIDGIKPFGKIAQFSAFPNEEEVLFMPRSIFQLVDISYDHNDNIFIARMILCGDKQNHFKAIYEQNRNDYGGGQQNETNLMTLGNVLQRMGKFDDAEIFYRRQLDELCINNDNNRLMSACYFNIGEILREKGEYDTSMIWYQKSLNIDIKTLPNGHPNIGNTYNSIGICQEKKGDFESALDSYSIALKIALQTFGWNHTRVALCLNNTGNAYQALDNYLEALDCHRIALMIRKKNLPSNHHRLAASYNNIAVVYHRLGHFDLANEYYKVALHISRKSLPSHHPDIGKIVRNIGLLYENEGNFSQALIEFEQEYYRRCQILQSNSVDITEIEKDIERTRNKLL
;
A
#
# COMPACT_ATOMS: atom_id res chain seq x y z
N MET A 1 -11.55 -18.87 32.30
CA MET A 1 -12.65 -18.21 31.58
C MET A 1 -12.05 -17.09 30.77
N THR A 2 -12.29 -17.19 29.46
CA THR A 2 -11.58 -16.58 28.35
C THR A 2 -12.13 -15.20 28.01
N SER A 3 -11.25 -14.20 27.96
CA SER A 3 -11.47 -12.96 27.21
C SER A 3 -10.21 -12.71 26.38
N THR A 4 -10.15 -13.34 25.22
CA THR A 4 -9.26 -12.94 24.13
C THR A 4 -9.70 -11.54 23.68
N PRO A 5 -8.84 -10.52 23.70
CA PRO A 5 -9.19 -9.25 23.08
C PRO A 5 -9.11 -9.44 21.56
N ILE A 6 -10.26 -9.31 20.92
CA ILE A 6 -10.40 -9.06 19.48
C ILE A 6 -9.79 -7.68 19.23
N LEU A 7 -8.46 -7.60 19.06
CA LEU A 7 -7.75 -6.32 19.08
C LEU A 7 -7.47 -5.70 17.70
N LEU A 8 -7.90 -6.29 16.58
CA LEU A 8 -7.38 -5.88 15.26
C LEU A 8 -8.38 -5.76 14.10
N ILE A 9 -9.69 -5.72 14.37
CA ILE A 9 -10.72 -5.43 13.34
C ILE A 9 -11.44 -4.10 13.62
N ASP A 10 -11.30 -3.55 14.83
CA ASP A 10 -12.00 -2.32 15.19
C ASP A 10 -11.47 -1.08 14.45
N GLU A 11 -10.23 -1.10 13.98
CA GLU A 11 -9.60 0.03 13.25
C GLU A 11 -9.63 -0.13 11.70
N CYS A 12 -10.20 -1.21 11.15
CA CYS A 12 -10.07 -1.52 9.72
C CYS A 12 -11.39 -1.67 8.94
N VAL A 13 -12.53 -1.28 9.49
CA VAL A 13 -13.81 -1.24 8.76
C VAL A 13 -14.20 0.20 8.39
N ASN A 14 -13.32 0.92 7.68
CA ASN A 14 -13.73 2.20 7.09
C ASN A 14 -14.36 1.98 5.71
N LEU A 15 -15.61 1.51 5.75
CA LEU A 15 -16.60 1.74 4.69
C LEU A 15 -17.17 3.16 4.92
N GLU A 16 -16.42 4.18 4.46
CA GLU A 16 -16.76 5.61 4.57
C GLU A 16 -17.15 6.04 6.00
N ALA A 17 -16.17 6.33 6.85
CA ALA A 17 -16.44 7.07 8.09
C ALA A 17 -16.75 8.52 7.73
N ILE A 18 -18.00 8.96 7.97
CA ILE A 18 -18.37 10.38 7.97
C ILE A 18 -18.26 10.86 9.42
N PHE A 19 -17.19 11.57 9.73
CA PHE A 19 -16.97 12.12 11.07
C PHE A 19 -17.75 13.41 11.24
N LEU A 20 -18.65 13.46 12.21
CA LEU A 20 -19.29 14.70 12.63
C LEU A 20 -18.47 15.33 13.75
N VAL A 21 -17.85 16.48 13.49
CA VAL A 21 -17.03 17.15 14.50
C VAL A 21 -17.58 18.52 14.82
N TRP A 22 -17.95 18.69 16.10
CA TRP A 22 -18.41 19.94 16.66
C TRP A 22 -17.32 20.65 17.44
N VAL A 23 -17.11 21.94 17.16
CA VAL A 23 -16.13 22.79 17.84
C VAL A 23 -16.87 23.95 18.50
N ASN A 24 -16.66 24.12 19.82
CA ASN A 24 -17.00 25.31 20.63
C ASN A 24 -18.51 25.63 20.85
N ILE A 25 -19.26 24.77 21.55
CA ILE A 25 -20.74 24.86 21.65
C ILE A 25 -21.26 24.94 23.08
N ARG A 26 -22.32 25.72 23.29
CA ARG A 26 -23.19 25.62 24.47
C ARG A 26 -24.10 24.38 24.35
N LEU A 27 -23.90 23.42 25.24
CA LEU A 27 -24.53 22.08 25.34
C LEU A 27 -26.04 21.96 25.01
N GLN A 28 -26.84 23.02 25.08
CA GLN A 28 -28.29 22.94 24.85
C GLN A 28 -28.71 22.93 23.37
N GLU A 29 -27.97 23.59 22.47
CA GLU A 29 -28.26 23.54 21.01
C GLU A 29 -27.66 22.30 20.33
N PHE A 30 -26.76 21.63 21.05
CA PHE A 30 -26.06 20.42 20.61
C PHE A 30 -27.01 19.22 20.49
N ASP A 31 -27.96 19.04 21.40
CA ASP A 31 -28.80 17.84 21.46
C ASP A 31 -29.80 17.72 20.31
N ASP A 32 -30.42 18.82 19.88
CA ASP A 32 -31.43 18.78 18.81
C ASP A 32 -30.78 18.55 17.44
N ALA A 33 -29.65 19.20 17.19
CA ALA A 33 -28.87 18.99 15.98
C ALA A 33 -28.22 17.60 15.93
N ARG A 34 -27.67 17.12 17.05
CA ARG A 34 -27.12 15.76 17.17
C ARG A 34 -28.18 14.71 16.88
N ARG A 35 -29.38 14.83 17.45
CA ARG A 35 -30.50 13.90 17.18
C ARG A 35 -30.90 13.89 15.70
N CYS A 36 -30.98 15.07 15.06
CA CYS A 36 -31.33 15.15 13.62
C CYS A 36 -30.25 14.57 12.70
N LEU A 37 -28.98 14.64 13.11
CA LEU A 37 -27.84 14.19 12.31
C LEU A 37 -27.47 12.73 12.59
N GLN A 38 -27.80 12.16 13.76
CA GLN A 38 -27.50 10.78 14.17
C GLN A 38 -27.68 9.70 13.08
N PRO A 39 -28.75 9.71 12.26
CA PRO A 39 -28.96 8.66 11.24
C PRO A 39 -27.97 8.71 10.06
N TRP A 40 -27.15 9.76 9.94
CA TRP A 40 -26.37 10.06 8.73
C TRP A 40 -24.85 10.00 8.93
N PHE A 41 -24.36 9.74 10.14
CA PHE A 41 -22.93 9.74 10.46
C PHE A 41 -22.56 8.46 11.22
N ASN A 42 -21.49 7.79 10.78
CA ASN A 42 -21.00 6.55 11.39
C ASN A 42 -20.19 6.81 12.67
N HIS A 43 -19.64 8.03 12.82
CA HIS A 43 -18.89 8.46 14.00
C HIS A 43 -19.23 9.92 14.35
N GLN A 44 -19.56 10.21 15.61
CA GLN A 44 -19.89 11.54 16.10
C GLN A 44 -19.05 11.89 17.32
N GLU A 45 -18.23 12.92 17.21
CA GLU A 45 -17.40 13.41 18.32
C GLU A 45 -17.58 14.92 18.51
N VAL A 46 -17.46 15.35 19.76
CA VAL A 46 -17.65 16.74 20.15
C VAL A 46 -16.41 17.18 20.88
N PHE A 47 -15.79 18.24 20.35
CA PHE A 47 -14.62 18.81 20.96
C PHE A 47 -14.96 20.22 21.43
N ILE A 48 -14.74 20.44 22.71
CA ILE A 48 -14.90 21.77 23.29
C ILE A 48 -13.63 22.58 23.02
N ASP A 49 -12.48 21.91 22.89
CA ASP A 49 -11.16 22.49 22.64
C ASP A 49 -10.60 22.18 21.24
N GLN A 50 -9.94 23.17 20.63
CA GLN A 50 -9.32 23.03 19.30
C GLN A 50 -8.13 22.07 19.31
N THR A 51 -7.34 22.05 20.38
CA THR A 51 -6.14 21.20 20.48
C THR A 51 -6.52 19.72 20.60
N GLU A 52 -7.56 19.42 21.38
CA GLU A 52 -8.12 18.08 21.51
C GLU A 52 -8.65 17.56 20.18
N PHE A 53 -9.36 18.41 19.43
CA PHE A 53 -9.84 18.14 18.09
C PHE A 53 -8.71 17.83 17.10
N GLU A 54 -7.67 18.68 17.07
CA GLU A 54 -6.52 18.48 16.19
C GLU A 54 -5.76 17.19 16.49
N ASN A 55 -5.59 16.87 17.77
CA ASN A 55 -5.00 15.60 18.19
C ASN A 55 -5.88 14.41 17.80
N TYR A 56 -7.21 14.53 17.93
CA TYR A 56 -8.11 13.46 17.53
C TYR A 56 -8.00 13.17 16.03
N ILE A 57 -8.08 14.20 15.16
CA ILE A 57 -7.97 13.98 13.71
C ILE A 57 -6.65 13.33 13.34
N ARG A 58 -5.53 13.81 13.88
CA ARG A 58 -4.19 13.31 13.53
C ARG A 58 -3.99 11.83 13.86
N HIS A 59 -4.69 11.31 14.87
CA HIS A 59 -4.48 9.94 15.35
C HIS A 59 -5.62 8.97 15.00
N HIS A 60 -6.83 9.47 14.74
CA HIS A 60 -8.03 8.61 14.60
C HIS A 60 -8.73 8.70 13.24
N VAL A 61 -8.34 9.62 12.36
CA VAL A 61 -8.92 9.77 11.02
C VAL A 61 -7.89 9.37 9.96
N SER A 62 -8.22 8.39 9.12
CA SER A 62 -7.33 7.85 8.09
C SER A 62 -7.37 8.65 6.78
N ASP A 63 -6.36 8.48 5.93
CA ASP A 63 -6.22 9.18 4.64
C ASP A 63 -7.36 8.92 3.62
N GLY A 64 -8.23 7.93 3.88
CA GLY A 64 -9.39 7.60 3.05
C GLY A 64 -10.74 8.05 3.63
N ASP A 65 -10.75 8.69 4.80
CA ASP A 65 -11.99 9.04 5.51
C ASP A 65 -12.60 10.37 5.04
N ARG A 66 -13.87 10.60 5.37
CA ARG A 66 -14.56 11.84 5.03
C ARG A 66 -14.92 12.59 6.30
N LEU A 67 -14.33 13.76 6.48
CA LEU A 67 -14.55 14.60 7.64
C LEU A 67 -15.65 15.63 7.37
N VAL A 68 -16.79 15.56 8.07
CA VAL A 68 -17.85 16.58 8.04
C VAL A 68 -17.82 17.42 9.31
N LEU A 69 -17.35 18.65 9.16
CA LEU A 69 -17.24 19.60 10.26
C LEU A 69 -18.56 20.36 10.46
N ILE A 70 -18.98 20.56 11.71
CA ILE A 70 -20.11 21.44 12.06
C ILE A 70 -19.62 22.39 13.15
N MET A 71 -19.48 23.67 12.83
CA MET A 71 -18.79 24.63 13.72
C MET A 71 -19.77 25.70 14.21
N SER A 72 -19.96 25.82 15.52
CA SER A 72 -20.87 26.78 16.12
C SER A 72 -20.08 27.90 16.80
N GLU A 73 -20.39 29.14 16.44
CA GLU A 73 -19.89 30.42 17.02
C GLU A 73 -18.49 30.98 16.67
N THR A 74 -18.20 32.19 17.19
CA THR A 74 -18.18 33.47 16.43
C THR A 74 -16.82 34.07 16.09
N ASN A 75 -15.70 33.37 16.29
CA ASN A 75 -14.38 33.85 15.86
C ASN A 75 -13.50 32.66 15.45
N ILE A 76 -13.65 32.24 14.20
CA ILE A 76 -12.73 31.27 13.60
C ILE A 76 -11.63 32.06 12.91
N HIS A 77 -10.40 31.86 13.37
CA HIS A 77 -9.22 32.34 12.66
C HIS A 77 -9.08 31.54 11.36
N GLN A 78 -8.85 32.25 10.25
CA GLN A 78 -8.60 31.65 8.93
C GLN A 78 -7.53 30.54 8.98
N GLU A 79 -6.60 30.62 9.93
CA GLU A 79 -5.54 29.65 10.20
C GLU A 79 -6.06 28.22 10.45
N LEU A 80 -7.17 28.04 11.18
CA LEU A 80 -7.75 26.70 11.42
C LEU A 80 -8.30 26.11 10.12
N LEU A 81 -8.95 26.92 9.28
CA LEU A 81 -9.45 26.48 7.98
C LEU A 81 -8.33 26.21 6.98
N VAL A 82 -7.24 26.98 7.02
CA VAL A 82 -6.02 26.71 6.25
C VAL A 82 -5.44 25.36 6.66
N HIS A 83 -5.32 25.09 7.96
CA HIS A 83 -4.81 23.81 8.47
C HIS A 83 -5.73 22.64 8.08
N LEU A 84 -7.04 22.76 8.29
CA LEU A 84 -8.01 21.74 7.90
C LEU A 84 -8.04 21.49 6.38
N HIS A 85 -7.85 22.55 5.59
CA HIS A 85 -7.70 22.43 4.14
C HIS A 85 -6.41 21.68 3.75
N GLN A 86 -5.34 21.82 4.52
CA GLN A 86 -4.07 21.13 4.27
C GLN A 86 -4.10 19.65 4.70
N LEU A 87 -5.02 19.26 5.60
CA LEU A 87 -5.17 17.86 6.00
C LEU A 87 -5.54 16.97 4.82
N ARG A 88 -4.68 15.99 4.53
CA ARG A 88 -4.88 15.00 3.47
C ARG A 88 -6.15 14.18 3.68
N GLN A 89 -6.47 13.92 4.95
CA GLN A 89 -7.59 13.12 5.43
C GLN A 89 -8.97 13.77 5.22
N ALA A 90 -9.05 15.08 4.92
CA ALA A 90 -10.31 15.80 4.76
C ALA A 90 -10.63 16.05 3.28
N LEU A 91 -11.49 15.22 2.67
CA LEU A 91 -11.88 15.34 1.26
C LEU A 91 -13.02 16.34 0.99
N SER A 92 -13.90 16.56 1.97
CA SER A 92 -15.11 17.40 1.85
C SER A 92 -15.52 17.99 3.19
N ILE A 93 -15.23 19.27 3.39
CA ILE A 93 -15.55 20.03 4.61
C ILE A 93 -16.87 20.77 4.40
N TYR A 94 -17.84 20.56 5.28
CA TYR A 94 -19.04 21.39 5.36
C TYR A 94 -18.90 22.32 6.57
N VAL A 95 -19.61 23.46 6.57
CA VAL A 95 -19.57 24.40 7.68
C VAL A 95 -21.00 24.85 8.00
N LEU A 96 -21.45 24.72 9.24
CA LEU A 96 -22.76 25.21 9.69
C LEU A 96 -22.60 26.39 10.66
N CYS A 97 -22.67 27.62 10.18
CA CYS A 97 -22.61 28.82 11.00
C CYS A 97 -23.98 29.15 11.61
N LEU A 98 -24.17 28.89 12.90
CA LEU A 98 -25.44 29.20 13.59
C LEU A 98 -25.70 30.72 13.76
N TYR A 99 -24.68 31.58 13.56
CA TYR A 99 -24.78 33.03 13.74
C TYR A 99 -24.65 33.80 12.41
N LYS A 100 -25.66 34.62 12.11
CA LYS A 100 -25.85 35.30 10.80
C LYS A 100 -24.90 36.47 10.51
N ASN A 101 -24.18 36.98 11.50
CA ASN A 101 -23.49 38.28 11.41
C ASN A 101 -22.22 38.32 10.53
N ASN A 102 -21.69 37.18 10.06
CA ASN A 102 -20.44 37.12 9.26
C ASN A 102 -20.59 36.41 7.90
N THR A 103 -21.77 36.49 7.28
CA THR A 103 -22.07 35.76 6.03
C THR A 103 -21.19 36.12 4.83
N GLU A 104 -20.59 37.31 4.79
CA GLU A 104 -19.67 37.71 3.71
C GLU A 104 -18.28 37.08 3.85
N LEU A 105 -17.71 37.05 5.06
CA LEU A 105 -16.43 36.41 5.34
C LEU A 105 -16.49 34.92 4.96
N TYR A 106 -17.59 34.25 5.31
CA TYR A 106 -17.77 32.82 5.02
C TYR A 106 -17.95 32.48 3.54
N LYS A 107 -18.48 33.42 2.74
CA LYS A 107 -18.54 33.27 1.27
C LYS A 107 -17.15 33.35 0.62
N THR A 108 -16.20 34.06 1.23
CA THR A 108 -14.82 34.10 0.72
C THR A 108 -14.09 32.78 0.93
N TRP A 109 -14.33 32.08 2.04
CA TRP A 109 -13.73 30.77 2.31
C TRP A 109 -14.13 29.69 1.29
N PHE A 110 -15.40 29.65 0.89
CA PHE A 110 -15.88 28.73 -0.16
C PHE A 110 -15.17 28.95 -1.51
N LYS A 111 -14.72 30.18 -1.79
CA LYS A 111 -13.95 30.51 -3.00
C LYS A 111 -12.45 30.25 -2.85
N GLN A 112 -11.91 30.35 -1.63
CA GLN A 112 -10.48 30.21 -1.36
C GLN A 112 -10.04 28.78 -1.08
N PHE A 113 -10.89 27.93 -0.51
CA PHE A 113 -10.53 26.58 -0.07
C PHE A 113 -11.35 25.52 -0.82
N SER A 114 -10.69 24.78 -1.72
CA SER A 114 -11.37 23.82 -2.63
C SER A 114 -12.01 22.62 -1.93
N LYS A 115 -11.62 22.33 -0.69
CA LYS A 115 -12.20 21.26 0.14
C LYS A 115 -13.49 21.69 0.85
N ILE A 116 -13.81 22.98 0.93
CA ILE A 116 -15.04 23.46 1.56
C ILE A 116 -16.19 23.32 0.55
N ARG A 117 -17.14 22.42 0.85
CA ARG A 117 -18.29 22.08 0.00
C ARG A 117 -19.51 22.95 0.23
N GLY A 118 -19.52 23.75 1.29
CA GLY A 118 -20.51 24.79 1.52
C GLY A 118 -20.48 25.33 2.94
N VAL A 119 -20.97 26.57 3.08
CA VAL A 119 -21.25 27.19 4.37
C VAL A 119 -22.76 27.42 4.49
N PHE A 120 -23.35 26.92 5.57
CA PHE A 120 -24.79 26.89 5.81
C PHE A 120 -25.10 27.64 7.10
N THR A 121 -26.25 28.29 7.16
CA THR A 121 -26.74 28.93 8.40
C THR A 121 -27.98 28.22 8.95
N ASP A 122 -28.32 27.08 8.36
CA ASP A 122 -29.55 26.35 8.59
C ASP A 122 -29.21 24.87 8.47
N ILE A 123 -29.44 24.14 9.57
CA ILE A 123 -29.12 22.73 9.67
C ILE A 123 -29.89 21.90 8.65
N ASN A 124 -31.13 22.27 8.32
CA ASN A 124 -31.93 21.55 7.34
C ASN A 124 -31.38 21.74 5.92
N LYS A 125 -30.78 22.90 5.62
CA LYS A 125 -30.09 23.13 4.34
C LYS A 125 -28.76 22.41 4.26
N LEU A 126 -28.02 22.33 5.37
CA LEU A 126 -26.83 21.49 5.47
C LEU A 126 -27.23 20.03 5.24
N ILE A 127 -28.22 19.52 5.97
CA ILE A 127 -28.72 18.15 5.84
C ILE A 127 -29.19 17.92 4.41
N ALA A 128 -29.98 18.82 3.82
CA ALA A 128 -30.42 18.69 2.43
C ALA A 128 -29.25 18.72 1.44
N LYS A 129 -28.14 19.43 1.73
CA LYS A 129 -26.97 19.46 0.85
C LYS A 129 -26.03 18.28 1.05
N ILE A 130 -25.90 17.79 2.28
CA ILE A 130 -25.24 16.52 2.58
C ILE A 130 -26.04 15.39 1.96
N GLN A 131 -27.36 15.39 2.08
CA GLN A 131 -28.28 14.46 1.42
C GLN A 131 -28.24 14.62 -0.10
N ASP A 132 -28.20 15.84 -0.65
CA ASP A 132 -28.04 16.04 -2.10
C ASP A 132 -26.67 15.53 -2.55
N HIS A 133 -25.60 15.73 -1.79
CA HIS A 133 -24.27 15.20 -2.13
C HIS A 133 -24.16 13.68 -1.92
N HIS A 134 -24.82 13.14 -0.89
CA HIS A 134 -24.92 11.73 -0.54
C HIS A 134 -25.90 11.01 -1.46
N ASN A 135 -26.94 11.67 -1.98
CA ASN A 135 -27.93 11.14 -2.92
C ASN A 135 -27.50 11.37 -4.37
N GLN A 136 -26.76 12.45 -4.66
CA GLN A 136 -25.96 12.54 -5.88
C GLN A 136 -24.89 11.47 -5.86
N ARG A 137 -24.37 11.03 -4.70
CA ARG A 137 -23.48 9.87 -4.58
C ARG A 137 -24.13 8.53 -4.29
N GLN A 138 -25.41 8.44 -3.93
CA GLN A 138 -26.15 7.18 -3.95
C GLN A 138 -26.66 6.94 -5.37
N ARG A 139 -27.03 8.01 -6.09
CA ARG A 139 -27.14 8.02 -7.55
C ARG A 139 -25.78 7.95 -8.24
N CYS A 140 -24.70 8.41 -7.60
CA CYS A 140 -23.33 8.03 -7.96
C CYS A 140 -22.83 6.78 -7.22
N GLN A 141 -23.70 5.97 -6.62
CA GLN A 141 -23.43 4.59 -6.19
C GLN A 141 -24.22 3.64 -7.10
N ASP A 142 -25.28 4.14 -7.73
CA ASP A 142 -25.68 3.75 -9.08
C ASP A 142 -24.62 4.19 -10.15
N ILE A 143 -23.62 5.02 -9.77
CA ILE A 143 -22.40 5.35 -10.56
C ILE A 143 -21.08 4.81 -9.95
N ASP A 144 -21.01 4.43 -8.67
CA ASP A 144 -19.92 3.56 -8.16
C ASP A 144 -20.21 2.09 -8.48
N THR A 145 -21.41 1.80 -9.01
CA THR A 145 -21.72 0.66 -9.88
C THR A 145 -21.61 1.00 -11.37
N SER A 146 -21.61 2.28 -11.79
CA SER A 146 -21.42 2.68 -13.19
C SER A 146 -20.10 3.42 -13.46
N SER A 147 -19.18 2.68 -14.06
CA SER A 147 -18.23 3.22 -15.03
C SER A 147 -17.15 4.19 -14.56
N ALA A 148 -17.14 4.82 -13.38
CA ALA A 148 -16.00 5.66 -12.97
C ALA A 148 -14.91 4.87 -12.22
N PHE A 149 -14.12 4.07 -12.93
CA PHE A 149 -12.93 3.43 -12.35
C PHE A 149 -11.70 4.32 -12.57
N SER A 150 -10.92 4.54 -11.51
CA SER A 150 -9.56 5.04 -11.62
C SER A 150 -8.66 3.89 -12.06
N ILE A 151 -8.10 3.96 -13.27
CA ILE A 151 -7.18 2.93 -13.82
C ILE A 151 -5.84 2.97 -13.11
N PHE A 152 -5.43 4.17 -12.72
CA PHE A 152 -4.19 4.46 -12.03
C PHE A 152 -4.51 4.74 -10.57
N ASN A 153 -3.55 4.57 -9.67
CA ASN A 153 -3.71 4.94 -8.26
C ASN A 153 -3.57 6.48 -8.10
N ILE A 154 -4.46 7.27 -8.74
CA ILE A 154 -4.31 8.73 -8.90
C ILE A 154 -4.56 9.52 -7.60
N TYR A 155 -5.07 8.88 -6.55
CA TYR A 155 -5.22 9.55 -5.24
C TYR A 155 -3.89 9.91 -4.55
N ASN A 156 -2.75 9.58 -5.16
CA ASN A 156 -1.44 10.10 -4.79
C ASN A 156 -0.99 11.20 -5.78
N GLU A 157 -1.69 12.33 -5.79
CA GLU A 157 -1.21 13.53 -6.47
C GLU A 157 0.01 14.09 -5.72
N ASN A 158 1.21 13.92 -6.28
CA ASN A 158 2.04 15.02 -6.78
C ASN A 158 3.42 14.53 -7.32
N LYS A 159 3.79 14.93 -8.55
CA LYS A 159 4.95 14.43 -9.34
C LYS A 159 6.31 14.91 -8.79
N PRO A 160 7.47 14.22 -9.01
CA PRO A 160 7.79 13.40 -10.18
C PRO A 160 8.35 12.01 -9.85
N ASP A 161 7.64 10.98 -10.28
CA ASP A 161 8.30 9.89 -10.99
C ASP A 161 7.68 9.78 -12.38
N ARG A 162 8.46 10.18 -13.39
CA ARG A 162 8.07 10.22 -14.80
C ARG A 162 8.48 8.92 -15.48
N SER A 163 8.05 7.79 -14.96
CA SER A 163 8.06 6.53 -15.70
C SER A 163 6.64 6.22 -16.15
N SER A 164 6.38 6.51 -17.42
CA SER A 164 5.43 5.78 -18.26
C SER A 164 5.40 4.29 -17.89
N SER A 165 4.21 3.67 -17.83
CA SER A 165 3.97 2.25 -17.51
C SER A 165 3.94 1.91 -16.02
N ASP A 166 2.75 1.58 -15.50
CA ASP A 166 2.48 1.26 -14.09
C ASP A 166 3.04 -0.09 -13.61
N LEU A 167 3.89 -0.75 -14.40
CA LEU A 167 4.59 -1.96 -13.98
C LEU A 167 5.89 -1.58 -13.28
N ASN A 168 5.81 -1.16 -12.02
CA ASN A 168 6.98 -0.81 -11.19
C ASN A 168 7.19 -1.86 -10.07
N ALA A 169 8.15 -1.61 -9.18
CA ALA A 169 8.40 -2.51 -8.04
C ALA A 169 7.16 -2.70 -7.14
N GLN A 170 6.27 -1.71 -7.03
CA GLN A 170 5.03 -1.82 -6.26
C GLN A 170 4.06 -2.81 -6.92
N PHE A 171 3.92 -2.79 -8.24
CA PHE A 171 3.16 -3.79 -8.99
C PHE A 171 3.68 -5.21 -8.73
N LEU A 172 5.00 -5.43 -8.73
CA LEU A 172 5.56 -6.75 -8.47
C LEU A 172 5.23 -7.28 -7.08
N HIS A 173 5.31 -6.43 -6.06
CA HIS A 173 4.96 -6.83 -4.72
C HIS A 173 3.46 -7.09 -4.58
N SER A 174 2.61 -6.25 -5.20
CA SER A 174 1.17 -6.50 -5.20
C SER A 174 0.83 -7.81 -5.90
N LEU A 175 1.53 -8.15 -6.99
CA LEU A 175 1.44 -9.44 -7.67
C LEU A 175 1.85 -10.61 -6.78
N LEU A 176 2.94 -10.45 -6.00
CA LEU A 176 3.38 -11.44 -5.02
C LEU A 176 2.37 -11.63 -3.89
N ILE A 177 1.74 -10.56 -3.38
CA ILE A 177 0.67 -10.68 -2.38
C ILE A 177 -0.45 -11.56 -2.92
N LEU A 178 -0.95 -11.27 -4.13
CA LEU A 178 -2.03 -12.06 -4.72
C LEU A 178 -1.61 -13.52 -4.93
N ASP A 179 -0.40 -13.78 -5.42
CA ASP A 179 0.13 -15.15 -5.59
C ASP A 179 0.27 -15.89 -4.26
N VAL A 180 0.72 -15.20 -3.21
CA VAL A 180 0.80 -15.76 -1.85
C VAL A 180 -0.59 -16.11 -1.34
N LEU A 181 -1.58 -15.21 -1.45
CA LEU A 181 -2.96 -15.46 -1.01
C LEU A 181 -3.61 -16.64 -1.74
N LEU A 182 -3.38 -16.77 -3.06
CA LEU A 182 -3.91 -17.87 -3.86
C LEU A 182 -3.34 -19.23 -3.45
N ARG A 183 -2.09 -19.28 -2.97
CA ARG A 183 -1.40 -20.50 -2.53
C ARG A 183 -1.50 -20.77 -1.03
N MET A 184 -2.19 -19.91 -0.28
CA MET A 184 -2.38 -20.14 1.15
C MET A 184 -3.21 -21.40 1.38
N LYS A 185 -2.90 -22.11 2.46
CA LYS A 185 -3.71 -23.26 2.89
C LYS A 185 -5.16 -22.82 3.04
N GLN A 186 -6.05 -23.51 2.34
CA GLN A 186 -7.48 -23.29 2.51
C GLN A 186 -7.92 -23.95 3.81
N THR A 187 -8.15 -23.15 4.85
CA THR A 187 -8.87 -23.63 6.03
C THR A 187 -10.31 -23.94 5.60
N SER A 188 -10.85 -25.05 6.10
CA SER A 188 -12.00 -25.78 5.54
C SER A 188 -13.35 -25.06 5.55
N SER A 189 -13.39 -23.73 5.72
CA SER A 189 -14.62 -22.97 5.48
C SER A 189 -14.33 -21.48 5.21
N ILE A 190 -14.69 -21.02 4.00
CA ILE A 190 -14.92 -19.58 3.67
C ILE A 190 -15.94 -18.92 4.60
N LYS A 191 -16.73 -19.71 5.33
CA LYS A 191 -17.57 -19.27 6.45
C LYS A 191 -16.72 -18.96 7.69
N ASN A 192 -15.48 -18.49 7.51
CA ASN A 192 -14.66 -17.98 8.58
C ASN A 192 -15.45 -16.87 9.28
N ASN A 193 -15.57 -17.00 10.60
CA ASN A 193 -16.28 -16.03 11.44
C ASN A 193 -15.79 -14.60 11.17
N GLU A 194 -14.53 -14.42 10.79
CA GLU A 194 -13.93 -13.12 10.56
C GLU A 194 -14.55 -12.34 9.39
N LEU A 195 -14.65 -12.91 8.17
CA LEU A 195 -15.28 -12.24 7.02
C LEU A 195 -16.74 -11.91 7.32
N ILE A 196 -17.46 -12.87 7.89
CA ILE A 196 -18.87 -12.72 8.21
C ILE A 196 -19.08 -11.68 9.30
N ASN A 197 -18.27 -11.68 10.36
CA ASN A 197 -18.36 -10.70 11.44
C ASN A 197 -17.97 -9.30 10.95
N LEU A 198 -16.93 -9.19 10.12
CA LEU A 198 -16.55 -7.92 9.47
C LEU A 198 -17.72 -7.37 8.66
N CYS A 199 -18.35 -8.21 7.82
CA CYS A 199 -19.49 -7.79 7.01
C CYS A 199 -20.73 -7.47 7.86
N ARG A 200 -21.01 -8.24 8.92
CA ARG A 200 -22.12 -7.93 9.84
C ARG A 200 -21.91 -6.63 10.59
N LYS A 201 -20.68 -6.33 10.99
CA LYS A 201 -20.32 -5.05 11.62
C LYS A 201 -20.45 -3.90 10.63
N ALA A 202 -19.93 -4.08 9.41
CA ALA A 202 -19.99 -3.12 8.31
C ALA A 202 -21.42 -2.75 7.88
N TYR A 203 -22.35 -3.70 7.97
CA TYR A 203 -23.74 -3.55 7.51
C TYR A 203 -24.74 -3.73 8.66
N ASN A 204 -24.34 -3.43 9.90
CA ASN A 204 -25.20 -3.52 11.08
C ASN A 204 -26.55 -2.80 10.89
N ASP A 205 -26.56 -1.69 10.15
CA ASP A 205 -27.72 -0.85 9.91
C ASP A 205 -28.39 -1.12 8.54
N ASN A 206 -27.90 -2.09 7.75
CA ASN A 206 -28.47 -2.46 6.45
C ASN A 206 -29.07 -3.86 6.47
N SER A 207 -30.39 -3.94 6.71
CA SER A 207 -31.14 -5.19 6.81
C SER A 207 -31.02 -6.08 5.55
N THR A 208 -31.03 -5.47 4.36
CA THR A 208 -30.94 -6.21 3.09
C THR A 208 -29.59 -6.91 2.93
N GLU A 209 -28.50 -6.22 3.29
CA GLU A 209 -27.16 -6.81 3.25
C GLU A 209 -26.97 -7.86 4.34
N LEU A 210 -27.53 -7.65 5.54
CA LEU A 210 -27.53 -8.67 6.58
C LEU A 210 -28.25 -9.95 6.13
N ASP A 211 -29.33 -9.84 5.38
CA ASP A 211 -30.03 -11.00 4.80
C ASP A 211 -29.22 -11.66 3.69
N HIS A 212 -28.52 -10.89 2.83
CA HIS A 212 -27.56 -11.44 1.88
C HIS A 212 -26.41 -12.18 2.58
N ILE A 213 -25.88 -11.64 3.68
CA ILE A 213 -24.84 -12.27 4.50
C ILE A 213 -25.38 -13.59 5.10
N LYS A 214 -26.59 -13.60 5.66
CA LYS A 214 -27.22 -14.85 6.15
C LYS A 214 -27.35 -15.88 5.04
N LYS A 215 -27.82 -15.48 3.86
CA LYS A 215 -27.97 -16.36 2.70
C LYS A 215 -26.61 -16.91 2.24
N PHE A 216 -25.58 -16.07 2.20
CA PHE A 216 -24.21 -16.46 1.88
C PHE A 216 -23.70 -17.53 2.86
N VAL A 217 -23.82 -17.29 4.17
CA VAL A 217 -23.39 -18.25 5.21
C VAL A 217 -24.10 -19.60 5.05
N LEU A 218 -25.38 -19.60 4.70
CA LEU A 218 -26.16 -20.84 4.57
C LEU A 218 -25.85 -21.60 3.29
N THR A 219 -25.73 -20.89 2.15
CA THR A 219 -25.80 -21.51 0.81
C THR A 219 -24.51 -21.49 0.03
N TYR A 220 -23.50 -20.71 0.44
CA TYR A 220 -22.26 -20.59 -0.31
C TYR A 220 -21.53 -21.93 -0.48
N SER A 221 -21.05 -22.17 -1.70
CA SER A 221 -20.15 -23.26 -2.06
C SER A 221 -19.04 -22.76 -2.99
N PRO A 222 -17.86 -23.42 -3.00
CA PRO A 222 -16.76 -23.04 -3.88
C PRO A 222 -17.10 -22.99 -5.36
N ASN A 223 -18.10 -23.75 -5.82
CA ASN A 223 -18.58 -23.79 -7.20
C ASN A 223 -19.60 -22.67 -7.53
N GLN A 224 -19.89 -21.76 -6.58
CA GLN A 224 -20.76 -20.60 -6.77
C GLN A 224 -20.08 -19.25 -6.54
N ALA A 225 -18.75 -19.22 -6.35
CA ALA A 225 -17.95 -18.00 -6.24
C ALA A 225 -18.25 -16.94 -7.32
N LEU A 226 -18.26 -17.28 -8.62
CA LEU A 226 -18.56 -16.30 -9.69
C LEU A 226 -19.99 -15.78 -9.60
N TRP A 227 -20.96 -16.63 -9.25
CA TRP A 227 -22.35 -16.22 -9.06
C TRP A 227 -22.47 -15.20 -7.92
N TRP A 228 -21.82 -15.48 -6.80
CA TRP A 228 -21.80 -14.57 -5.64
C TRP A 228 -21.06 -13.28 -5.93
N TYR A 229 -19.96 -13.32 -6.68
CA TYR A 229 -19.22 -12.13 -7.08
C TYR A 229 -20.02 -11.24 -8.04
N THR A 230 -20.75 -11.82 -8.99
CA THR A 230 -21.55 -11.05 -9.95
C THR A 230 -22.93 -10.67 -9.41
N SER A 231 -23.41 -11.34 -8.36
CA SER A 231 -24.66 -10.96 -7.70
C SER A 231 -24.57 -9.59 -7.04
N ASN A 232 -25.70 -8.89 -6.97
CA ASN A 232 -25.79 -7.59 -6.29
C ASN A 232 -25.72 -7.74 -4.76
N THR A 233 -24.52 -8.02 -4.26
CA THR A 233 -24.23 -8.28 -2.84
C THR A 233 -22.97 -7.54 -2.38
N PHE A 234 -22.74 -7.51 -1.07
CA PHE A 234 -21.54 -6.93 -0.47
C PHE A 234 -20.19 -7.41 -1.04
N LEU A 235 -20.11 -8.65 -1.54
CA LEU A 235 -18.86 -9.29 -1.97
C LEU A 235 -18.18 -8.52 -3.10
N TYR A 236 -18.93 -8.19 -4.16
CA TYR A 236 -18.42 -7.43 -5.29
C TYR A 236 -17.79 -6.11 -4.84
N ARG A 237 -18.52 -5.36 -4.01
CA ARG A 237 -18.14 -4.00 -3.60
C ARG A 237 -16.90 -4.02 -2.71
N ILE A 238 -16.91 -4.85 -1.67
CA ILE A 238 -15.81 -4.90 -0.69
C ILE A 238 -14.56 -5.46 -1.34
N LEU A 239 -14.68 -6.54 -2.12
CA LEU A 239 -13.52 -7.16 -2.76
C LEU A 239 -12.87 -6.24 -3.79
N ASN A 240 -13.66 -5.62 -4.68
CA ASN A 240 -13.10 -4.67 -5.65
C ASN A 240 -12.53 -3.43 -4.97
N LYS A 241 -13.11 -2.95 -3.85
CA LYS A 241 -12.50 -1.89 -3.03
C LYS A 241 -11.15 -2.34 -2.46
N ALA A 242 -11.08 -3.52 -1.86
CA ALA A 242 -9.85 -4.07 -1.28
C ALA A 242 -8.72 -4.17 -2.32
N PHE A 243 -9.05 -4.62 -3.55
CA PHE A 243 -8.12 -4.64 -4.67
C PHE A 243 -7.69 -3.25 -5.14
N ARG A 244 -8.62 -2.28 -5.23
CA ARG A 244 -8.30 -0.92 -5.68
C ARG A 244 -7.29 -0.22 -4.77
N VAL A 245 -7.48 -0.36 -3.46
CA VAL A 245 -6.64 0.32 -2.46
C VAL A 245 -5.49 -0.56 -1.94
N ASP A 246 -5.31 -1.76 -2.50
CA ASP A 246 -4.34 -2.77 -2.05
C ASP A 246 -4.37 -2.98 -0.51
N ASN A 247 -5.58 -3.10 0.06
CA ASN A 247 -5.77 -3.37 1.49
C ASN A 247 -5.48 -4.84 1.80
N THR A 248 -4.28 -5.13 2.29
CA THR A 248 -3.83 -6.50 2.52
C THR A 248 -4.64 -7.25 3.59
N ASN A 249 -5.11 -6.55 4.63
CA ASN A 249 -5.93 -7.17 5.68
C ASN A 249 -7.26 -7.67 5.12
N LEU A 250 -7.95 -6.84 4.33
CA LEU A 250 -9.18 -7.25 3.65
C LEU A 250 -8.90 -8.34 2.61
N LEU A 251 -7.84 -8.22 1.81
CA LEU A 251 -7.48 -9.26 0.83
C LEU A 251 -7.17 -10.60 1.50
N TYR A 252 -6.55 -10.58 2.67
CA TYR A 252 -6.37 -11.75 3.50
C TYR A 252 -7.72 -12.29 3.97
N VAL A 253 -8.61 -11.48 4.55
CA VAL A 253 -9.94 -11.96 4.98
C VAL A 253 -10.74 -12.59 3.82
N PHE A 254 -10.53 -12.11 2.59
CA PHE A 254 -11.13 -12.64 1.37
C PHE A 254 -10.31 -13.76 0.68
N HIS A 255 -9.17 -14.19 1.22
CA HIS A 255 -8.20 -15.02 0.49
C HIS A 255 -8.81 -16.31 -0.06
N SER A 256 -9.68 -16.97 0.71
CA SER A 256 -10.34 -18.20 0.26
C SER A 256 -11.40 -17.94 -0.80
N PHE A 257 -12.18 -16.86 -0.68
CA PHE A 257 -13.12 -16.48 -1.74
C PHE A 257 -12.39 -16.08 -3.04
N ILE A 258 -11.23 -15.40 -2.93
CA ILE A 258 -10.36 -15.08 -4.07
C ILE A 258 -9.81 -16.36 -4.70
N HIS A 259 -9.42 -17.35 -3.91
CA HIS A 259 -9.00 -18.66 -4.38
C HIS A 259 -10.12 -19.37 -5.16
N ASP A 260 -11.33 -19.44 -4.61
CA ASP A 260 -12.46 -20.09 -5.26
C ASP A 260 -12.88 -19.38 -6.57
N LEU A 261 -12.85 -18.04 -6.57
CA LEU A 261 -13.03 -17.24 -7.78
C LEU A 261 -11.99 -17.58 -8.85
N HIS A 262 -10.72 -17.66 -8.45
CA HIS A 262 -9.64 -18.02 -9.36
C HIS A 262 -9.82 -19.43 -9.94
N GLN A 263 -10.16 -20.42 -9.11
CA GLN A 263 -10.40 -21.80 -9.55
C GLN A 263 -11.55 -21.90 -10.55
N GLN A 264 -12.68 -21.25 -10.26
CA GLN A 264 -13.80 -21.23 -11.20
C GLN A 264 -13.47 -20.50 -12.50
N LEU A 265 -12.75 -19.38 -12.42
CA LEU A 265 -12.38 -18.65 -13.62
C LEU A 265 -11.42 -19.46 -14.51
N GLN A 266 -10.55 -20.28 -13.90
CA GLN A 266 -9.74 -21.25 -14.63
C GLN A 266 -10.59 -22.33 -15.32
N GLN A 267 -11.70 -22.78 -14.71
CA GLN A 267 -12.61 -23.75 -15.33
C GLN A 267 -13.32 -23.18 -16.58
N CYS A 268 -13.64 -21.88 -16.58
CA CYS A 268 -14.27 -21.19 -17.70
C CYS A 268 -13.30 -20.36 -18.55
N GLN A 269 -11.99 -20.64 -18.46
CA GLN A 269 -10.94 -19.97 -19.21
C GLN A 269 -11.24 -19.95 -20.72
N CYS A 270 -11.04 -18.80 -21.35
CA CYS A 270 -11.17 -18.70 -22.81
C CYS A 270 -10.14 -19.61 -23.51
N LYS A 271 -10.57 -20.39 -24.50
CA LYS A 271 -9.68 -21.30 -25.27
C LYS A 271 -9.22 -20.70 -26.60
N SER A 272 -9.99 -19.78 -27.14
CA SER A 272 -9.72 -19.07 -28.39
C SER A 272 -9.62 -17.57 -28.14
N PHE A 273 -9.03 -16.87 -29.11
CA PHE A 273 -8.98 -15.41 -29.15
C PHE A 273 -10.39 -14.82 -28.96
N VAL A 274 -10.48 -13.78 -28.14
CA VAL A 274 -11.69 -12.98 -27.95
C VAL A 274 -11.35 -11.50 -27.98
N ARG A 275 -12.26 -10.70 -28.54
CA ARG A 275 -12.23 -9.25 -28.44
C ARG A 275 -13.35 -8.80 -27.52
N VAL A 276 -13.02 -8.01 -26.52
CA VAL A 276 -13.94 -7.62 -25.45
C VAL A 276 -13.89 -6.11 -25.23
N TYR A 277 -14.97 -5.58 -24.68
CA TYR A 277 -15.20 -4.15 -24.57
C TYR A 277 -15.59 -3.77 -23.14
N ARG A 278 -15.14 -2.60 -22.70
CA ARG A 278 -15.54 -2.03 -21.42
C ARG A 278 -15.68 -0.52 -21.51
N GLY A 279 -16.90 -0.03 -21.26
CA GLY A 279 -17.18 1.38 -21.12
C GLY A 279 -16.79 1.88 -19.73
N GLN A 280 -16.11 3.02 -19.68
CA GLN A 280 -15.70 3.69 -18.46
C GLN A 280 -15.79 5.22 -18.56
N LEU A 281 -16.20 5.88 -17.48
CA LEU A 281 -15.97 7.30 -17.25
C LEU A 281 -14.61 7.48 -16.57
N ILE A 282 -13.81 8.42 -17.04
CA ILE A 282 -12.50 8.73 -16.46
C ILE A 282 -12.33 10.24 -16.33
N THR A 283 -11.45 10.69 -15.45
CA THR A 283 -11.09 12.10 -15.32
C THR A 283 -10.23 12.56 -16.50
N HIS A 284 -10.07 13.87 -16.65
CA HIS A 284 -9.18 14.41 -17.67
C HIS A 284 -7.71 14.00 -17.42
N ASP A 285 -7.28 13.99 -16.16
CA ASP A 285 -5.92 13.63 -15.77
C ASP A 285 -5.63 12.14 -16.00
N GLU A 286 -6.60 11.27 -15.74
CA GLU A 286 -6.54 9.84 -16.08
C GLU A 286 -6.38 9.64 -17.60
N LEU A 287 -7.14 10.38 -18.40
CA LEU A 287 -7.04 10.31 -19.86
C LEU A 287 -5.66 10.79 -20.35
N GLU A 288 -5.16 11.91 -19.83
CA GLU A 288 -3.81 12.38 -20.19
C GLU A 288 -2.73 11.36 -19.80
N HIS A 289 -2.89 10.70 -18.64
CA HIS A 289 -1.96 9.69 -18.20
C HIS A 289 -2.00 8.44 -19.10
N LEU A 290 -3.19 7.99 -19.50
CA LEU A 290 -3.34 6.94 -20.52
C LEU A 290 -2.66 7.34 -21.83
N GLN A 291 -2.89 8.56 -22.32
CA GLN A 291 -2.28 9.06 -23.57
C GLN A 291 -0.75 9.08 -23.51
N ARG A 292 -0.17 9.45 -22.36
CA ARG A 292 1.30 9.37 -22.13
C ARG A 292 1.82 7.94 -22.02
N SER A 293 0.95 6.97 -21.77
CA SER A 293 1.28 5.55 -21.61
C SER A 293 1.05 4.72 -22.88
N ILE A 294 0.74 5.37 -24.01
CA ILE A 294 0.65 4.68 -25.31
C ILE A 294 2.00 4.02 -25.64
N GLY A 295 1.96 2.77 -26.10
CA GLY A 295 3.12 1.92 -26.35
C GLY A 295 3.63 1.17 -25.12
N HIS A 296 3.13 1.50 -23.93
CA HIS A 296 3.53 0.91 -22.66
C HIS A 296 2.51 -0.08 -22.10
N TYR A 297 2.90 -0.79 -21.04
CA TYR A 297 2.03 -1.73 -20.32
C TYR A 297 1.27 -1.05 -19.18
N ILE A 298 0.03 -1.47 -19.01
CA ILE A 298 -0.88 -1.08 -17.93
C ILE A 298 -1.44 -2.34 -17.27
N SER A 299 -1.74 -2.25 -15.97
CA SER A 299 -2.34 -3.32 -15.19
C SER A 299 -3.63 -2.84 -14.54
N MET A 300 -4.63 -3.71 -14.49
CA MET A 300 -5.87 -3.43 -13.77
C MET A 300 -5.82 -4.06 -12.38
N ASN A 301 -5.81 -3.26 -11.31
CA ASN A 301 -5.64 -3.77 -9.95
C ASN A 301 -6.83 -4.56 -9.41
N SER A 302 -8.03 -4.37 -9.97
CA SER A 302 -9.26 -5.10 -9.64
C SER A 302 -9.61 -6.13 -10.71
N LEU A 303 -10.62 -6.96 -10.42
CA LEU A 303 -11.22 -7.80 -11.47
C LEU A 303 -11.80 -6.89 -12.56
N LEU A 304 -11.51 -7.23 -13.82
CA LEU A 304 -11.96 -6.45 -14.97
C LEU A 304 -13.15 -7.16 -15.61
N SER A 305 -14.35 -6.64 -15.36
CA SER A 305 -15.57 -7.06 -16.05
C SER A 305 -15.64 -6.40 -17.44
N THR A 306 -15.87 -7.20 -18.47
CA THR A 306 -15.93 -6.76 -19.87
C THR A 306 -17.07 -7.49 -20.59
N SER A 307 -17.52 -6.96 -21.72
CA SER A 307 -18.57 -7.57 -22.54
C SER A 307 -18.05 -7.95 -23.92
N LEU A 308 -18.58 -9.03 -24.49
CA LEU A 308 -18.39 -9.36 -25.91
C LEU A 308 -19.15 -8.39 -26.84
N ASN A 309 -20.14 -7.66 -26.32
CA ASN A 309 -20.97 -6.74 -27.07
C ASN A 309 -20.50 -5.28 -26.91
N ARG A 310 -19.91 -4.72 -27.98
CA ARG A 310 -19.44 -3.32 -28.03
C ARG A 310 -20.55 -2.32 -27.70
N ASN A 311 -21.74 -2.52 -28.26
CA ASN A 311 -22.85 -1.58 -28.10
C ASN A 311 -23.37 -1.61 -26.67
N LEU A 312 -23.37 -2.77 -26.02
CA LEU A 312 -23.71 -2.90 -24.61
C LEU A 312 -22.68 -2.18 -23.72
N ALA A 313 -21.38 -2.33 -23.99
CA ALA A 313 -20.33 -1.61 -23.28
C ALA A 313 -20.47 -0.07 -23.44
N ILE A 314 -20.86 0.40 -24.62
CA ILE A 314 -21.15 1.83 -24.86
C ILE A 314 -22.45 2.27 -24.20
N PHE A 315 -23.47 1.42 -24.15
CA PHE A 315 -24.73 1.71 -23.48
C PHE A 315 -24.51 2.00 -21.99
N TYR A 316 -23.62 1.24 -21.33
CA TYR A 316 -23.23 1.50 -19.93
C TYR A 316 -22.43 2.81 -19.73
N LEU A 317 -22.06 3.54 -20.79
CA LEU A 317 -21.46 4.89 -20.73
C LEU A 317 -22.48 6.04 -20.75
N GLY A 318 -23.77 5.79 -20.49
CA GLY A 318 -24.92 6.67 -20.77
C GLY A 318 -24.75 8.19 -20.50
N GLU A 319 -25.61 9.02 -21.12
CA GLU A 319 -25.60 10.48 -20.96
C GLU A 319 -25.83 10.90 -19.49
N THR A 320 -24.77 11.25 -18.78
CA THR A 320 -24.89 11.86 -17.46
C THR A 320 -25.50 13.25 -17.60
N LYS A 321 -26.83 13.35 -17.52
CA LYS A 321 -27.58 14.63 -17.62
C LYS A 321 -27.18 15.67 -16.57
N HIS A 322 -26.44 15.28 -15.54
CA HIS A 322 -25.90 16.20 -14.52
C HIS A 322 -24.52 15.74 -14.06
N SER A 323 -23.45 16.02 -14.82
CA SER A 323 -22.10 16.01 -14.23
C SER A 323 -21.62 17.45 -14.03
N SER A 324 -21.58 17.86 -12.77
CA SER A 324 -20.85 19.05 -12.32
C SER A 324 -19.33 18.83 -12.33
N MET A 325 -18.82 17.84 -13.07
CA MET A 325 -17.39 17.53 -13.22
C MET A 325 -17.06 17.00 -14.63
N LYS A 326 -15.91 17.43 -15.14
CA LYS A 326 -15.32 17.21 -16.47
C LYS A 326 -14.89 15.75 -16.73
N LEU A 327 -15.78 14.78 -16.58
CA LEU A 327 -15.47 13.37 -16.90
C LEU A 327 -15.47 13.14 -18.42
N LYS A 328 -14.61 12.24 -18.88
CA LYS A 328 -14.45 11.80 -20.26
C LYS A 328 -14.96 10.36 -20.39
N ARG A 329 -15.68 10.08 -21.47
CA ARG A 329 -16.16 8.74 -21.80
C ARG A 329 -15.06 8.01 -22.56
N ILE A 330 -14.68 6.84 -22.09
CA ILE A 330 -13.69 5.98 -22.75
C ILE A 330 -14.22 4.56 -22.90
N LEU A 331 -13.92 3.93 -24.03
CA LEU A 331 -14.18 2.54 -24.33
C LEU A 331 -12.84 1.81 -24.43
N PHE A 332 -12.60 0.87 -23.53
CA PHE A 332 -11.50 -0.07 -23.68
C PHE A 332 -11.88 -1.14 -24.67
N ASP A 333 -11.08 -1.27 -25.73
CA ASP A 333 -11.23 -2.24 -26.78
C ASP A 333 -10.06 -3.22 -26.72
N ILE A 334 -10.29 -4.41 -26.18
CA ILE A 334 -9.26 -5.31 -25.71
C ILE A 334 -9.21 -6.57 -26.56
N ASP A 335 -8.05 -6.84 -27.15
CA ASP A 335 -7.73 -8.12 -27.78
C ASP A 335 -7.11 -9.08 -26.77
N ALA A 336 -7.77 -10.20 -26.51
CA ALA A 336 -7.31 -11.20 -25.57
C ALA A 336 -7.07 -12.54 -26.25
N ASN A 337 -5.79 -12.90 -26.41
CA ASN A 337 -5.37 -14.21 -26.88
C ASN A 337 -5.00 -15.11 -25.69
N PRO A 338 -5.77 -16.18 -25.39
CA PRO A 338 -5.49 -17.05 -24.24
C PRO A 338 -4.27 -17.95 -24.42
N GLN A 339 -3.71 -18.05 -25.64
CA GLN A 339 -2.53 -18.88 -25.93
C GLN A 339 -1.20 -18.20 -25.58
N ILE A 340 -1.25 -16.98 -25.03
CA ILE A 340 -0.06 -16.25 -24.59
C ILE A 340 0.44 -16.86 -23.28
N ASP A 341 1.73 -17.16 -23.22
CA ASP A 341 2.38 -17.70 -22.03
C ASP A 341 2.39 -16.71 -20.86
N GLY A 342 2.00 -17.18 -19.67
CA GLY A 342 2.09 -16.41 -18.42
C GLY A 342 1.01 -15.34 -18.27
N ILE A 343 -0.13 -15.50 -18.94
CA ILE A 343 -1.32 -14.70 -18.65
C ILE A 343 -2.01 -15.18 -17.38
N LYS A 344 -2.74 -14.26 -16.75
CA LYS A 344 -3.66 -14.62 -15.68
C LYS A 344 -4.96 -15.19 -16.23
N PRO A 345 -5.71 -15.96 -15.42
CA PRO A 345 -6.98 -16.48 -15.87
C PRO A 345 -7.97 -15.38 -16.26
N PHE A 346 -8.67 -15.60 -17.37
CA PHE A 346 -9.81 -14.83 -17.81
C PHE A 346 -10.78 -15.72 -18.59
N GLY A 347 -12.07 -15.55 -18.36
CA GLY A 347 -13.07 -16.52 -18.79
C GLY A 347 -14.40 -15.89 -19.16
N LYS A 348 -15.16 -16.58 -20.01
CA LYS A 348 -16.57 -16.26 -20.27
C LYS A 348 -17.39 -16.77 -19.10
N ILE A 349 -18.03 -15.88 -18.35
CA ILE A 349 -18.64 -16.24 -17.07
C ILE A 349 -20.16 -16.31 -17.10
N ALA A 350 -20.80 -16.12 -18.26
CA ALA A 350 -22.25 -16.16 -18.43
C ALA A 350 -22.93 -17.38 -17.75
N GLN A 351 -22.35 -18.58 -17.86
CA GLN A 351 -22.92 -19.79 -17.25
C GLN A 351 -22.86 -19.83 -15.72
N PHE A 352 -21.97 -19.03 -15.12
CA PHE A 352 -21.72 -19.00 -13.68
C PHE A 352 -22.11 -17.65 -13.04
N SER A 353 -22.48 -16.66 -13.85
CA SER A 353 -22.84 -15.31 -13.40
C SER A 353 -24.30 -15.24 -12.91
N ALA A 354 -24.58 -14.29 -12.02
CA ALA A 354 -25.94 -13.90 -11.67
C ALA A 354 -26.69 -13.26 -12.86
N PHE A 355 -25.96 -12.80 -13.87
CA PHE A 355 -26.48 -12.18 -15.09
C PHE A 355 -26.04 -12.96 -16.35
N PRO A 356 -26.67 -14.12 -16.64
CA PRO A 356 -26.23 -15.02 -17.71
C PRO A 356 -26.36 -14.44 -19.13
N ASN A 357 -27.14 -13.39 -19.30
CA ASN A 357 -27.43 -12.79 -20.60
C ASN A 357 -26.44 -11.68 -21.01
N GLU A 358 -25.50 -11.30 -20.14
CA GLU A 358 -24.61 -10.14 -20.39
C GLU A 358 -23.37 -10.48 -21.23
N GLU A 359 -23.19 -11.77 -21.60
CA GLU A 359 -22.03 -12.27 -22.35
C GLU A 359 -20.69 -11.80 -21.74
N GLU A 360 -20.64 -11.78 -20.41
CA GLU A 360 -19.54 -11.21 -19.64
C GLU A 360 -18.26 -12.04 -19.77
N VAL A 361 -17.14 -11.34 -19.96
CA VAL A 361 -15.78 -11.89 -19.84
C VAL A 361 -15.09 -11.19 -18.67
N LEU A 362 -14.63 -11.97 -17.70
CA LEU A 362 -14.00 -11.48 -16.48
C LEU A 362 -12.51 -11.81 -16.49
N PHE A 363 -11.67 -10.83 -16.16
CA PHE A 363 -10.22 -11.02 -16.01
C PHE A 363 -9.82 -10.97 -14.54
N MET A 364 -8.87 -11.83 -14.14
CA MET A 364 -8.28 -11.75 -12.81
C MET A 364 -7.59 -10.41 -12.57
N PRO A 365 -7.51 -9.95 -11.30
CA PRO A 365 -6.77 -8.75 -10.94
C PRO A 365 -5.29 -8.84 -11.31
N ARG A 366 -4.72 -7.69 -11.62
CA ARG A 366 -3.34 -7.48 -12.08
C ARG A 366 -3.05 -8.16 -13.42
N SER A 367 -4.07 -8.33 -14.26
CA SER A 367 -3.87 -8.70 -15.66
C SER A 367 -3.19 -7.55 -16.38
N ILE A 368 -2.21 -7.88 -17.23
CA ILE A 368 -1.35 -6.90 -17.91
C ILE A 368 -1.83 -6.72 -19.34
N PHE A 369 -1.88 -5.47 -19.78
CA PHE A 369 -2.28 -5.11 -21.12
C PHE A 369 -1.29 -4.10 -21.70
N GLN A 370 -0.93 -4.23 -22.97
CA GLN A 370 -0.25 -3.16 -23.70
C GLN A 370 -1.30 -2.19 -24.23
N LEU A 371 -1.11 -0.90 -23.96
CA LEU A 371 -1.92 0.17 -24.54
C LEU A 371 -1.34 0.54 -25.91
N VAL A 372 -2.06 0.24 -26.99
CA VAL A 372 -1.58 0.37 -28.37
C VAL A 372 -1.83 1.76 -28.92
N ASP A 373 -3.06 2.26 -28.76
CA ASP A 373 -3.47 3.59 -29.19
C ASP A 373 -4.63 4.10 -28.35
N ILE A 374 -4.89 5.41 -28.47
CA ILE A 374 -6.14 6.02 -28.06
C ILE A 374 -6.63 6.90 -29.20
N SER A 375 -7.77 6.56 -29.79
CA SER A 375 -8.47 7.37 -30.78
C SER A 375 -9.70 8.05 -30.17
N TYR A 376 -10.30 8.98 -30.90
CA TYR A 376 -11.56 9.62 -30.48
C TYR A 376 -12.62 9.40 -31.56
N ASP A 377 -13.76 8.86 -31.15
CA ASP A 377 -14.92 8.66 -31.99
C ASP A 377 -15.86 9.86 -31.83
N HIS A 378 -15.96 10.66 -32.90
CA HIS A 378 -16.79 11.86 -32.94
C HIS A 378 -18.28 11.53 -32.97
N ASN A 379 -18.69 10.36 -33.47
CA ASN A 379 -20.10 10.01 -33.60
C ASN A 379 -20.70 9.71 -32.23
N ASP A 380 -20.00 8.90 -31.44
CA ASP A 380 -20.46 8.52 -30.11
C ASP A 380 -19.97 9.48 -29.00
N ASN A 381 -19.05 10.40 -29.31
CA ASN A 381 -18.34 11.26 -28.35
C ASN A 381 -17.64 10.45 -27.26
N ILE A 382 -16.79 9.51 -27.68
CA ILE A 382 -16.10 8.55 -26.81
C ILE A 382 -14.65 8.39 -27.25
N PHE A 383 -13.71 8.36 -26.30
CA PHE A 383 -12.33 7.92 -26.56
C PHE A 383 -12.28 6.40 -26.66
N ILE A 384 -11.57 5.84 -27.63
CA ILE A 384 -11.38 4.40 -27.76
C ILE A 384 -9.93 4.10 -27.43
N ALA A 385 -9.69 3.33 -26.38
CA ALA A 385 -8.36 2.87 -26.00
C ALA A 385 -8.16 1.43 -26.46
N ARG A 386 -7.27 1.24 -27.44
CA ARG A 386 -6.97 -0.08 -27.98
C ARG A 386 -5.92 -0.78 -27.12
N MET A 387 -6.24 -1.96 -26.63
CA MET A 387 -5.39 -2.72 -25.71
C MET A 387 -5.20 -4.16 -26.17
N ILE A 388 -4.05 -4.74 -25.85
CA ILE A 388 -3.75 -6.15 -26.12
C ILE A 388 -3.36 -6.82 -24.79
N LEU A 389 -3.98 -7.94 -24.46
CA LEU A 389 -3.60 -8.75 -23.30
C LEU A 389 -2.17 -9.27 -23.47
N CYS A 390 -1.35 -9.10 -22.44
CA CYS A 390 0.04 -9.55 -22.42
C CYS A 390 0.26 -10.55 -21.28
N GLY A 391 1.22 -11.46 -21.48
CA GLY A 391 1.67 -12.37 -20.43
C GLY A 391 2.84 -11.79 -19.63
N ASP A 392 3.01 -12.28 -18.41
CA ASP A 392 4.06 -11.81 -17.49
C ASP A 392 5.48 -12.07 -18.02
N LYS A 393 5.65 -12.97 -19.00
CA LYS A 393 6.96 -13.39 -19.52
C LYS A 393 7.63 -12.38 -20.45
N GLN A 394 6.91 -11.41 -21.01
CA GLN A 394 7.48 -10.40 -21.92
C GLN A 394 8.12 -9.22 -21.17
N ASN A 395 8.03 -9.20 -19.84
CA ASN A 395 8.43 -8.07 -19.02
C ASN A 395 9.81 -8.28 -18.39
N HIS A 396 10.65 -7.24 -18.39
CA HIS A 396 11.99 -7.25 -17.79
C HIS A 396 11.98 -7.53 -16.27
N PHE A 397 10.80 -7.55 -15.64
CA PHE A 397 10.63 -7.83 -14.23
C PHE A 397 10.42 -9.31 -13.89
N LYS A 398 10.24 -10.21 -14.88
CA LYS A 398 10.01 -11.63 -14.60
C LYS A 398 11.09 -12.22 -13.69
N ALA A 399 12.36 -11.98 -14.02
CA ALA A 399 13.49 -12.48 -13.22
C ALA A 399 13.46 -11.93 -11.79
N ILE A 400 13.09 -10.65 -11.63
CA ILE A 400 12.96 -10.01 -10.32
C ILE A 400 11.79 -10.60 -9.54
N TYR A 401 10.64 -10.79 -10.19
CA TYR A 401 9.46 -11.41 -9.58
C TYR A 401 9.74 -12.85 -9.14
N GLU A 402 10.35 -13.68 -10.01
CA GLU A 402 10.70 -15.06 -9.69
C GLU A 402 11.70 -15.15 -8.55
N GLN A 403 12.70 -14.26 -8.55
CA GLN A 403 13.64 -14.19 -7.44
C GLN A 403 12.94 -13.79 -6.13
N ASN A 404 12.14 -12.73 -6.15
CA ASN A 404 11.40 -12.25 -4.98
C ASN A 404 10.43 -13.32 -4.45
N ARG A 405 9.77 -14.04 -5.35
CA ARG A 405 8.91 -15.18 -5.04
C ARG A 405 9.69 -16.27 -4.30
N ASN A 406 10.91 -16.58 -4.75
CA ASN A 406 11.75 -17.58 -4.10
C ASN A 406 12.34 -17.10 -2.77
N ASP A 407 12.77 -15.84 -2.71
CA ASP A 407 13.45 -15.28 -1.54
C ASP A 407 12.51 -15.07 -0.35
N TYR A 408 11.26 -14.67 -0.60
CA TYR A 408 10.30 -14.34 0.47
C TYR A 408 8.83 -14.60 0.16
N GLY A 409 8.46 -14.87 -1.09
CA GLY A 409 7.10 -15.28 -1.47
C GLY A 409 6.78 -16.77 -1.28
N GLY A 410 7.68 -17.55 -0.65
CA GLY A 410 7.46 -18.97 -0.40
C GLY A 410 7.74 -19.89 -1.60
N GLY A 411 8.31 -19.40 -2.70
CA GLY A 411 8.68 -20.20 -3.87
C GLY A 411 7.52 -20.61 -4.77
N GLN A 412 7.78 -21.52 -5.72
CA GLN A 412 6.81 -21.86 -6.77
C GLN A 412 5.76 -22.89 -6.34
N GLN A 413 6.14 -23.91 -5.57
CA GLN A 413 5.28 -25.07 -5.28
C GLN A 413 4.88 -25.22 -3.81
N ASN A 414 5.36 -24.35 -2.92
CA ASN A 414 5.04 -24.47 -1.51
C ASN A 414 3.69 -23.82 -1.21
N GLU A 415 2.92 -24.49 -0.35
CA GLU A 415 1.82 -23.88 0.38
C GLU A 415 2.35 -22.69 1.19
N THR A 416 1.65 -21.56 1.11
CA THR A 416 2.01 -20.34 1.85
C THR A 416 1.17 -20.20 3.11
N ASN A 417 1.60 -19.30 3.98
CA ASN A 417 0.98 -19.04 5.27
C ASN A 417 1.08 -17.55 5.64
N LEU A 418 0.54 -17.18 6.80
CA LEU A 418 0.58 -15.82 7.32
C LEU A 418 1.99 -15.26 7.41
N MET A 419 2.96 -16.08 7.82
CA MET A 419 4.38 -15.69 7.85
C MET A 419 4.89 -15.31 6.45
N THR A 420 4.50 -16.05 5.41
CA THR A 420 4.89 -15.74 4.02
C THR A 420 4.30 -14.40 3.57
N LEU A 421 3.05 -14.10 3.93
CA LEU A 421 2.42 -12.81 3.64
C LEU A 421 3.12 -11.66 4.38
N GLY A 422 3.42 -11.85 5.67
CA GLY A 422 4.21 -10.91 6.46
C GLY A 422 5.57 -10.63 5.83
N ASN A 423 6.26 -11.66 5.33
CA ASN A 423 7.56 -11.48 4.66
C ASN A 423 7.46 -10.59 3.41
N VAL A 424 6.42 -10.75 2.60
CA VAL A 424 6.19 -9.89 1.42
C VAL A 424 5.92 -8.44 1.86
N LEU A 425 5.08 -8.23 2.87
CA LEU A 425 4.75 -6.90 3.39
C LEU A 425 5.96 -6.19 4.00
N GLN A 426 6.79 -6.92 4.75
CA GLN A 426 8.04 -6.40 5.28
C GLN A 426 8.97 -5.95 4.16
N ARG A 427 9.04 -6.69 3.04
CA ARG A 427 9.84 -6.29 1.87
C ARG A 427 9.27 -5.10 1.12
N MET A 428 7.97 -4.83 1.25
CA MET A 428 7.35 -3.60 0.76
C MET A 428 7.61 -2.40 1.66
N GLY A 429 8.17 -2.59 2.87
CA GLY A 429 8.26 -1.56 3.90
C GLY A 429 6.98 -1.34 4.70
N LYS A 430 5.96 -2.21 4.55
CA LYS A 430 4.72 -2.17 5.33
C LYS A 430 4.89 -2.92 6.65
N PHE A 431 5.70 -2.36 7.56
CA PHE A 431 6.14 -3.05 8.77
C PHE A 431 5.01 -3.32 9.77
N ASP A 432 4.09 -2.37 9.96
CA ASP A 432 2.93 -2.55 10.84
C ASP A 432 2.01 -3.66 10.35
N ASP A 433 1.67 -3.65 9.06
CA ASP A 433 0.87 -4.71 8.44
C ASP A 433 1.57 -6.08 8.57
N ALA A 434 2.89 -6.13 8.35
CA ALA A 434 3.65 -7.38 8.48
C ALA A 434 3.62 -7.94 9.90
N GLU A 435 3.74 -7.08 10.91
CA GLU A 435 3.71 -7.47 12.33
C GLU A 435 2.37 -8.11 12.72
N ILE A 436 1.26 -7.57 12.24
CA ILE A 436 -0.09 -8.13 12.46
C ILE A 436 -0.13 -9.60 12.05
N PHE A 437 0.37 -9.92 10.85
CA PHE A 437 0.36 -11.30 10.36
C PHE A 437 1.35 -12.21 11.09
N TYR A 438 2.52 -11.72 11.51
CA TYR A 438 3.45 -12.52 12.31
C TYR A 438 2.88 -12.85 13.70
N ARG A 439 2.24 -11.88 14.36
CA ARG A 439 1.58 -12.10 15.66
C ARG A 439 0.41 -13.04 15.54
N ARG A 440 -0.42 -12.89 14.50
CA ARG A 440 -1.52 -13.80 14.23
C ARG A 440 -1.04 -15.24 13.99
N GLN A 441 0.03 -15.43 13.21
CA GLN A 441 0.63 -16.74 13.00
C GLN A 441 1.13 -17.35 14.32
N LEU A 442 1.73 -16.54 15.17
CA LEU A 442 2.21 -16.94 16.48
C LEU A 442 1.05 -17.40 17.39
N ASP A 443 -0.05 -16.65 17.42
CA ASP A 443 -1.24 -16.99 18.20
C ASP A 443 -1.82 -18.34 17.77
N GLU A 444 -1.91 -18.59 16.44
CA GLU A 444 -2.34 -19.89 15.89
C GLU A 444 -1.43 -21.05 16.30
N LEU A 445 -0.12 -20.81 16.39
CA LEU A 445 0.85 -21.83 16.82
C LEU A 445 0.79 -22.09 18.34
N CYS A 446 0.61 -21.04 19.15
CA CYS A 446 0.49 -21.15 20.60
C CYS A 446 -0.75 -21.97 21.01
N ILE A 447 -1.87 -21.83 20.29
CA ILE A 447 -3.08 -22.63 20.52
C ILE A 447 -2.80 -24.13 20.30
N ASN A 448 -1.96 -24.47 19.32
CA ASN A 448 -1.64 -25.85 18.98
C ASN A 448 -0.49 -26.44 19.83
N ASN A 449 0.09 -25.68 20.77
CA ASN A 449 1.22 -26.08 21.63
C ASN A 449 2.47 -26.56 20.86
N ASP A 450 2.63 -26.12 19.61
CA ASP A 450 3.76 -26.52 18.78
C ASP A 450 4.95 -25.57 19.01
N ASN A 451 5.89 -25.95 19.87
CA ASN A 451 7.21 -25.32 19.96
C ASN A 451 8.06 -25.72 18.75
N ASN A 452 7.70 -25.22 17.57
CA ASN A 452 8.26 -25.64 16.30
C ASN A 452 9.09 -24.53 15.62
N ARG A 453 9.72 -24.90 14.51
CA ARG A 453 10.54 -24.00 13.69
C ARG A 453 9.80 -22.74 13.21
N LEU A 454 8.48 -22.83 12.98
CA LEU A 454 7.67 -21.67 12.56
C LEU A 454 7.54 -20.65 13.68
N MET A 455 7.41 -21.09 14.94
CA MET A 455 7.36 -20.19 16.08
C MET A 455 8.66 -19.38 16.23
N SER A 456 9.81 -20.05 16.07
CA SER A 456 11.11 -19.36 16.04
C SER A 456 11.19 -18.32 14.92
N ALA A 457 10.71 -18.66 13.71
CA ALA A 457 10.68 -17.73 12.59
C ALA A 457 9.77 -16.52 12.84
N CYS A 458 8.61 -16.70 13.47
CA CYS A 458 7.75 -15.59 13.89
C CYS A 458 8.46 -14.67 14.89
N TYR A 459 9.13 -15.24 15.91
CA TYR A 459 9.90 -14.44 16.87
C TYR A 459 11.03 -13.66 16.20
N PHE A 460 11.79 -14.30 15.31
CA PHE A 460 12.83 -13.64 14.54
C PHE A 460 12.26 -12.46 13.73
N ASN A 461 11.19 -12.69 12.97
CA ASN A 461 10.58 -11.68 12.12
C ASN A 461 9.95 -10.52 12.91
N ILE A 462 9.30 -10.78 14.06
CA ILE A 462 8.83 -9.71 14.95
C ILE A 462 10.03 -8.91 15.49
N GLY A 463 11.12 -9.57 15.85
CA GLY A 463 12.38 -8.91 16.21
C GLY A 463 12.89 -8.00 15.10
N GLU A 464 12.85 -8.44 13.84
CA GLU A 464 13.23 -7.62 12.68
C GLU A 464 12.34 -6.38 12.56
N ILE A 465 11.01 -6.52 12.65
CA ILE A 465 10.09 -5.37 12.59
C ILE A 465 10.38 -4.35 13.69
N LEU A 466 10.54 -4.81 14.94
CA LEU A 466 10.83 -3.92 16.07
C LEU A 466 12.19 -3.22 15.92
N ARG A 467 13.18 -3.90 15.33
CA ARG A 467 14.46 -3.28 15.00
C ARG A 467 14.29 -2.17 13.97
N GLU A 468 13.51 -2.39 12.91
CA GLU A 468 13.23 -1.36 11.91
C GLU A 468 12.46 -0.17 12.50
N LYS A 469 11.63 -0.40 13.53
CA LYS A 469 10.96 0.65 14.33
C LYS A 469 11.88 1.37 15.33
N GLY A 470 13.13 0.92 15.49
CA GLY A 470 14.09 1.48 16.45
C GLY A 470 13.95 0.95 17.89
N GLU A 471 13.08 -0.02 18.13
CA GLU A 471 12.88 -0.65 19.45
C GLU A 471 13.91 -1.76 19.70
N TYR A 472 15.19 -1.38 19.80
CA TYR A 472 16.30 -2.33 19.83
C TYR A 472 16.30 -3.27 21.05
N ASP A 473 15.92 -2.78 22.23
CA ASP A 473 15.83 -3.60 23.45
C ASP A 473 14.75 -4.67 23.34
N THR A 474 13.55 -4.27 22.92
CA THR A 474 12.43 -5.20 22.68
C THR A 474 12.81 -6.20 21.58
N SER A 475 13.40 -5.73 20.49
CA SER A 475 13.87 -6.56 19.38
C SER A 475 14.84 -7.66 19.83
N MET A 476 15.82 -7.34 20.69
CA MET A 476 16.74 -8.33 21.25
C MET A 476 16.03 -9.40 22.08
N ILE A 477 14.98 -9.06 22.83
CA ILE A 477 14.18 -10.04 23.57
C ILE A 477 13.54 -11.05 22.60
N TRP A 478 13.00 -10.59 21.48
CA TRP A 478 12.39 -11.47 20.47
C TRP A 478 13.43 -12.32 19.75
N TYR A 479 14.60 -11.76 19.40
CA TYR A 479 15.70 -12.56 18.86
C TYR A 479 16.18 -13.62 19.85
N GLN A 480 16.28 -13.30 21.14
CA GLN A 480 16.68 -14.29 22.15
C GLN A 480 15.65 -15.42 22.26
N LYS A 481 14.34 -15.11 22.17
CA LYS A 481 13.29 -16.14 22.12
C LYS A 481 13.43 -17.05 20.91
N SER A 482 13.67 -16.50 19.72
CA SER A 482 13.96 -17.28 18.49
C SER A 482 15.20 -18.14 18.66
N LEU A 483 16.31 -17.54 19.11
CA LEU A 483 17.59 -18.21 19.30
C LEU A 483 17.49 -19.39 20.27
N ASN A 484 16.76 -19.22 21.38
CA ASN A 484 16.55 -20.27 22.37
C ASN A 484 15.83 -21.50 21.81
N ILE A 485 14.93 -21.32 20.83
CA ILE A 485 14.25 -22.43 20.15
C ILE A 485 15.19 -23.06 19.13
N ASP A 486 15.85 -22.23 18.31
CA ASP A 486 16.73 -22.70 17.25
C ASP A 486 17.91 -23.52 17.80
N ILE A 487 18.54 -23.07 18.89
CA ILE A 487 19.63 -23.83 19.56
C ILE A 487 19.15 -25.19 20.08
N LYS A 488 17.90 -25.29 20.55
CA LYS A 488 17.34 -26.54 21.08
C LYS A 488 16.88 -27.50 19.98
N THR A 489 16.47 -26.99 18.83
CA THR A 489 15.75 -27.76 17.80
C THR A 489 16.57 -28.00 16.53
N LEU A 490 17.61 -27.20 16.28
CA LEU A 490 18.41 -27.26 15.06
C LEU A 490 19.84 -27.72 15.37
N PRO A 491 20.53 -28.36 14.40
CA PRO A 491 21.93 -28.72 14.56
C PRO A 491 22.81 -27.50 14.84
N ASN A 492 23.90 -27.71 15.60
CA ASN A 492 24.92 -26.69 15.80
C ASN A 492 25.44 -26.17 14.46
N GLY A 493 25.46 -24.84 14.29
CA GLY A 493 25.84 -24.20 13.03
C GLY A 493 24.71 -24.09 12.00
N HIS A 494 23.45 -24.34 12.37
CA HIS A 494 22.33 -24.09 11.45
C HIS A 494 22.26 -22.60 11.05
N PRO A 495 22.02 -22.26 9.76
CA PRO A 495 22.01 -20.88 9.26
C PRO A 495 21.09 -19.91 10.00
N ASN A 496 19.95 -20.39 10.52
CA ASN A 496 19.04 -19.55 11.30
C ASN A 496 19.71 -18.99 12.56
N ILE A 497 20.51 -19.80 13.26
CA ILE A 497 21.26 -19.35 14.44
C ILE A 497 22.21 -18.21 14.04
N GLY A 498 22.94 -18.38 12.93
CA GLY A 498 23.80 -17.34 12.39
C GLY A 498 23.05 -16.06 11.98
N ASN A 499 21.86 -16.19 11.39
CA ASN A 499 21.01 -15.05 11.06
C ASN A 499 20.58 -14.29 12.32
N THR A 500 20.18 -15.00 13.38
CA THR A 500 19.77 -14.38 14.65
C THR A 500 20.94 -13.66 15.32
N TYR A 501 22.14 -14.23 15.36
CA TYR A 501 23.34 -13.53 15.83
C TYR A 501 23.64 -12.28 14.99
N ASN A 502 23.54 -12.36 13.67
CA ASN A 502 23.71 -11.19 12.82
C ASN A 502 22.68 -10.09 13.17
N SER A 503 21.41 -10.45 13.40
CA SER A 503 20.37 -9.47 13.75
C SER A 503 20.55 -8.87 15.15
N ILE A 504 21.04 -9.66 16.12
CA ILE A 504 21.44 -9.17 17.45
C ILE A 504 22.61 -8.18 17.31
N GLY A 505 23.61 -8.50 16.48
CA GLY A 505 24.73 -7.60 16.19
C GLY A 505 24.29 -6.24 15.66
N ILE A 506 23.26 -6.21 14.78
CA ILE A 506 22.70 -4.94 14.30
C ILE A 506 22.07 -4.15 15.46
N CYS A 507 21.33 -4.79 16.36
CA CYS A 507 20.78 -4.10 17.53
C CYS A 507 21.87 -3.55 18.45
N GLN A 508 22.95 -4.31 18.69
CA GLN A 508 24.10 -3.87 19.48
C GLN A 508 24.80 -2.66 18.84
N GLU A 509 25.05 -2.72 17.53
CA GLU A 509 25.63 -1.62 16.76
C GLU A 509 24.76 -0.35 16.86
N LYS A 510 23.44 -0.48 16.71
CA LYS A 510 22.51 0.65 16.81
C LYS A 510 22.43 1.25 18.21
N LYS A 511 22.78 0.49 19.24
CA LYS A 511 22.92 0.96 20.62
C LYS A 511 24.31 1.54 20.93
N GLY A 512 25.25 1.49 19.98
CA GLY A 512 26.63 1.96 20.16
C GLY A 512 27.58 0.93 20.77
N ASP A 513 27.15 -0.31 20.98
CA ASP A 513 28.00 -1.41 21.47
C ASP A 513 28.66 -2.14 20.30
N PHE A 514 29.63 -1.48 19.69
CA PHE A 514 30.29 -1.95 18.46
C PHE A 514 31.16 -3.18 18.68
N GLU A 515 31.76 -3.35 19.86
CA GLU A 515 32.58 -4.52 20.19
C GLU A 515 31.71 -5.78 20.27
N SER A 516 30.60 -5.75 21.02
CA SER A 516 29.67 -6.88 21.08
C SER A 516 29.03 -7.16 19.71
N ALA A 517 28.79 -6.11 18.91
CA ALA A 517 28.29 -6.27 17.54
C ALA A 517 29.30 -7.03 16.67
N LEU A 518 30.59 -6.70 16.73
CA LEU A 518 31.66 -7.43 16.03
C LEU A 518 31.73 -8.90 16.46
N ASP A 519 31.58 -9.18 17.75
CA ASP A 519 31.52 -10.56 18.26
C ASP A 519 30.34 -11.32 17.67
N SER A 520 29.13 -10.74 17.72
CA SER A 520 27.92 -11.32 17.13
C SER A 520 28.07 -11.55 15.61
N TYR A 521 28.62 -10.59 14.88
CA TYR A 521 28.88 -10.71 13.45
C TYR A 521 29.94 -11.79 13.15
N SER A 522 30.94 -11.95 13.99
CA SER A 522 31.97 -12.99 13.84
C SER A 522 31.39 -14.40 13.97
N ILE A 523 30.47 -14.60 14.92
CA ILE A 523 29.74 -15.86 15.11
C ILE A 523 28.88 -16.14 13.87
N ALA A 524 28.12 -15.14 13.41
CA ALA A 524 27.28 -15.26 12.22
C ALA A 524 28.09 -15.59 10.96
N LEU A 525 29.22 -14.91 10.77
CA LEU A 525 30.13 -15.13 9.65
C LEU A 525 30.73 -16.54 9.66
N LYS A 526 31.17 -17.03 10.83
CA LYS A 526 31.69 -18.38 11.00
C LYS A 526 30.64 -19.43 10.61
N ILE A 527 29.40 -19.28 11.06
CA ILE A 527 28.29 -20.17 10.72
C ILE A 527 28.00 -20.12 9.20
N ALA A 528 27.97 -18.92 8.62
CA ALA A 528 27.71 -18.74 7.19
C ALA A 528 28.81 -19.38 6.32
N LEU A 529 30.08 -19.21 6.69
CA LEU A 529 31.21 -19.83 6.01
C LEU A 529 31.16 -21.35 6.09
N GLN A 530 30.90 -21.91 7.28
CA GLN A 530 30.79 -23.35 7.47
C GLN A 530 29.64 -23.97 6.67
N THR A 531 28.51 -23.26 6.56
CA THR A 531 27.31 -23.81 5.91
C THR A 531 27.30 -23.64 4.40
N PHE A 532 27.74 -22.48 3.90
CA PHE A 532 27.55 -22.11 2.49
C PHE A 532 28.84 -21.87 1.72
N GLY A 533 29.98 -21.78 2.40
CA GLY A 533 31.25 -21.39 1.81
C GLY A 533 31.35 -19.91 1.43
N TRP A 534 32.53 -19.52 0.98
CA TRP A 534 32.93 -18.11 0.77
C TRP A 534 32.09 -17.33 -0.25
N ASN A 535 31.60 -17.99 -1.30
CA ASN A 535 30.95 -17.31 -2.43
C ASN A 535 29.44 -17.11 -2.22
N HIS A 536 28.90 -17.34 -1.03
CA HIS A 536 27.46 -17.25 -0.78
C HIS A 536 27.02 -15.85 -0.31
N THR A 537 25.82 -15.43 -0.71
CA THR A 537 25.29 -14.09 -0.39
C THR A 537 25.09 -13.84 1.11
N ARG A 538 24.98 -14.90 1.93
CA ARG A 538 24.97 -14.78 3.41
C ARG A 538 26.33 -14.36 3.98
N VAL A 539 27.45 -14.82 3.42
CA VAL A 539 28.79 -14.35 3.81
C VAL A 539 28.93 -12.85 3.49
N ALA A 540 28.44 -12.44 2.31
CA ALA A 540 28.40 -11.03 1.93
C ALA A 540 27.46 -10.18 2.81
N LEU A 541 26.46 -10.77 3.47
CA LEU A 541 25.62 -10.05 4.43
C LEU A 541 26.42 -9.78 5.72
N CYS A 542 27.04 -10.81 6.29
CA CYS A 542 27.84 -10.68 7.51
C CYS A 542 29.01 -9.70 7.30
N LEU A 543 29.79 -9.86 6.23
CA LEU A 543 30.89 -8.93 5.92
C LEU A 543 30.42 -7.49 5.75
N ASN A 544 29.25 -7.28 5.14
CA ASN A 544 28.71 -5.93 5.01
C ASN A 544 28.39 -5.31 6.37
N ASN A 545 27.88 -6.08 7.32
CA ASN A 545 27.55 -5.57 8.65
C ASN A 545 28.80 -5.39 9.52
N THR A 546 29.78 -6.30 9.40
CA THR A 546 31.13 -6.10 9.97
C THR A 546 31.76 -4.81 9.45
N GLY A 547 31.64 -4.52 8.14
CA GLY A 547 32.12 -3.26 7.57
C GLY A 547 31.43 -2.03 8.14
N ASN A 548 30.11 -2.09 8.39
CA ASN A 548 29.39 -0.99 9.06
C ASN A 548 29.92 -0.77 10.49
N ALA A 549 30.15 -1.83 11.26
CA ALA A 549 30.71 -1.72 12.61
C ALA A 549 32.12 -1.13 12.62
N TYR A 550 33.00 -1.55 11.68
CA TYR A 550 34.30 -0.92 11.53
C TYR A 550 34.21 0.56 11.15
N GLN A 551 33.27 0.91 10.25
CA GLN A 551 33.03 2.30 9.89
C GLN A 551 32.59 3.14 11.11
N ALA A 552 31.78 2.58 12.01
CA ALA A 552 31.34 3.26 13.22
C ALA A 552 32.46 3.41 14.27
N LEU A 553 33.49 2.57 14.19
CA LEU A 553 34.72 2.65 14.98
C LEU A 553 35.83 3.48 14.29
N ASP A 554 35.51 4.22 13.23
CA ASP A 554 36.46 4.98 12.40
C ASP A 554 37.58 4.15 11.73
N ASN A 555 37.42 2.81 11.67
CA ASN A 555 38.33 1.89 10.99
C ASN A 555 37.95 1.76 9.50
N TYR A 556 38.16 2.84 8.75
CA TYR A 556 37.66 2.98 7.38
C TYR A 556 38.29 2.03 6.36
N LEU A 557 39.54 1.60 6.55
CA LEU A 557 40.21 0.68 5.61
C LEU A 557 39.65 -0.74 5.73
N GLU A 558 39.49 -1.22 6.95
CA GLU A 558 38.87 -2.51 7.26
C GLU A 558 37.41 -2.55 6.80
N ALA A 559 36.67 -1.44 6.99
CA ALA A 559 35.33 -1.28 6.46
C ALA A 559 35.28 -1.40 4.93
N LEU A 560 36.21 -0.73 4.24
CA LEU A 560 36.30 -0.75 2.79
C LEU A 560 36.58 -2.16 2.26
N ASP A 561 37.49 -2.90 2.87
CA ASP A 561 37.82 -4.27 2.50
C ASP A 561 36.61 -5.20 2.66
N CYS A 562 35.93 -5.11 3.82
CA CYS A 562 34.72 -5.87 4.10
C CYS A 562 33.63 -5.59 3.04
N HIS A 563 33.35 -4.31 2.74
CA HIS A 563 32.33 -3.94 1.77
C HIS A 563 32.70 -4.33 0.32
N ARG A 564 33.98 -4.25 -0.06
CA ARG A 564 34.44 -4.67 -1.40
C ARG A 564 34.29 -6.17 -1.61
N ILE A 565 34.65 -6.98 -0.62
CA ILE A 565 34.46 -8.44 -0.69
C ILE A 565 32.95 -8.77 -0.76
N ALA A 566 32.13 -8.12 0.07
CA ALA A 566 30.68 -8.29 0.02
C ALA A 566 30.08 -7.92 -1.35
N LEU A 567 30.51 -6.81 -1.95
CA LEU A 567 30.08 -6.38 -3.29
C LEU A 567 30.49 -7.40 -4.35
N MET A 568 31.72 -7.91 -4.31
CA MET A 568 32.22 -8.91 -5.26
C MET A 568 31.36 -10.19 -5.24
N ILE A 569 31.06 -10.69 -4.03
CA ILE A 569 30.20 -11.88 -3.87
C ILE A 569 28.77 -11.59 -4.39
N ARG A 570 28.19 -10.44 -4.06
CA ARG A 570 26.84 -10.06 -4.52
C ARG A 570 26.76 -9.91 -6.04
N LYS A 571 27.77 -9.28 -6.68
CA LYS A 571 27.84 -9.14 -8.14
C LYS A 571 27.85 -10.48 -8.87
N LYS A 572 28.48 -11.50 -8.29
CA LYS A 572 28.57 -12.84 -8.89
C LYS A 572 27.24 -13.62 -8.79
N ASN A 573 26.42 -13.35 -7.78
CA ASN A 573 25.27 -14.20 -7.43
C ASN A 573 23.90 -13.52 -7.57
N LEU A 574 23.83 -12.21 -7.82
CA LEU A 574 22.57 -11.45 -7.88
C LEU A 574 22.42 -10.75 -9.24
N PRO A 575 21.19 -10.53 -9.73
CA PRO A 575 20.94 -9.73 -10.93
C PRO A 575 21.49 -8.30 -10.79
N SER A 576 21.87 -7.69 -11.91
CA SER A 576 22.53 -6.36 -11.94
C SER A 576 21.74 -5.23 -11.28
N ASN A 577 20.40 -5.33 -11.26
CA ASN A 577 19.51 -4.35 -10.63
C ASN A 577 19.03 -4.79 -9.23
N HIS A 578 19.69 -5.73 -8.57
CA HIS A 578 19.22 -6.19 -7.26
C HIS A 578 19.52 -5.16 -6.14
N HIS A 579 18.54 -4.79 -5.32
CA HIS A 579 18.67 -3.79 -4.24
C HIS A 579 19.87 -3.99 -3.30
N ARG A 580 20.24 -5.24 -2.96
CA ARG A 580 21.47 -5.53 -2.17
C ARG A 580 22.78 -5.07 -2.82
N LEU A 581 22.83 -4.92 -4.15
CA LEU A 581 23.97 -4.30 -4.82
C LEU A 581 24.00 -2.81 -4.52
N ALA A 582 22.85 -2.13 -4.58
CA ALA A 582 22.75 -0.71 -4.23
C ALA A 582 23.22 -0.44 -2.79
N ALA A 583 22.82 -1.28 -1.84
CA ALA A 583 23.27 -1.16 -0.45
C ALA A 583 24.81 -1.26 -0.32
N SER A 584 25.44 -2.18 -1.05
CA SER A 584 26.91 -2.29 -1.07
C SER A 584 27.58 -1.08 -1.70
N TYR A 585 27.06 -0.57 -2.82
CA TYR A 585 27.58 0.64 -3.45
C TYR A 585 27.44 1.86 -2.53
N ASN A 586 26.29 2.03 -1.88
CA ASN A 586 26.05 3.09 -0.91
C ASN A 586 27.05 3.02 0.25
N ASN A 587 27.29 1.84 0.83
CA ASN A 587 28.22 1.72 1.95
C ASN A 587 29.67 2.04 1.56
N ILE A 588 30.11 1.59 0.38
CA ILE A 588 31.43 1.98 -0.14
C ILE A 588 31.52 3.49 -0.38
N ALA A 589 30.45 4.11 -0.91
CA ALA A 589 30.38 5.55 -1.09
C ALA A 589 30.51 6.31 0.24
N VAL A 590 29.85 5.82 1.30
CA VAL A 590 29.96 6.40 2.65
C VAL A 590 31.40 6.33 3.15
N VAL A 591 32.09 5.20 2.96
CA VAL A 591 33.51 5.08 3.37
C VAL A 591 34.40 6.04 2.59
N TYR A 592 34.26 6.14 1.25
CA TYR A 592 35.03 7.12 0.47
C TYR A 592 34.71 8.56 0.86
N HIS A 593 33.44 8.86 1.16
CA HIS A 593 33.03 10.16 1.65
C HIS A 593 33.76 10.51 2.96
N ARG A 594 33.83 9.57 3.92
CA ARG A 594 34.54 9.76 5.19
C ARG A 594 36.06 9.91 5.02
N LEU A 595 36.63 9.25 4.01
CA LEU A 595 38.05 9.40 3.63
C LEU A 595 38.34 10.68 2.83
N GLY A 596 37.34 11.51 2.50
CA GLY A 596 37.50 12.74 1.72
C GLY A 596 37.62 12.53 0.20
N HIS A 597 37.37 11.31 -0.29
CA HIS A 597 37.35 11.00 -1.72
C HIS A 597 35.97 11.27 -2.32
N PHE A 598 35.58 12.55 -2.41
CA PHE A 598 34.21 12.95 -2.75
C PHE A 598 33.76 12.53 -4.17
N ASP A 599 34.64 12.63 -5.17
CA ASP A 599 34.33 12.20 -6.55
C ASP A 599 33.96 10.71 -6.62
N LEU A 600 34.76 9.86 -5.98
CA LEU A 600 34.50 8.42 -5.91
C LEU A 600 33.22 8.13 -5.13
N ALA A 601 32.97 8.85 -4.03
CA ALA A 601 31.72 8.71 -3.28
C ALA A 601 30.49 9.03 -4.17
N ASN A 602 30.54 10.13 -4.93
CA ASN A 602 29.47 10.54 -5.82
C ASN A 602 29.18 9.49 -6.91
N GLU A 603 30.21 8.94 -7.55
CA GLU A 603 30.06 7.87 -8.55
C GLU A 603 29.33 6.65 -7.96
N TYR A 604 29.76 6.19 -6.78
CA TYR A 604 29.16 5.04 -6.12
C TYR A 604 27.72 5.32 -5.65
N TYR A 605 27.42 6.50 -5.12
CA TYR A 605 26.05 6.87 -4.76
C TYR A 605 25.12 6.92 -5.97
N LYS A 606 25.56 7.46 -7.11
CA LYS A 606 24.76 7.48 -8.35
C LYS A 606 24.41 6.08 -8.82
N VAL A 607 25.36 5.14 -8.76
CA VAL A 607 25.11 3.72 -9.08
C VAL A 607 24.11 3.11 -8.10
N ALA A 608 24.27 3.36 -6.79
CA ALA A 608 23.34 2.88 -5.77
C ALA A 608 21.91 3.39 -6.02
N LEU A 609 21.75 4.70 -6.24
CA LEU A 609 20.45 5.32 -6.47
C LEU A 609 19.77 4.78 -7.74
N HIS A 610 20.54 4.59 -8.82
CA HIS A 610 20.03 4.02 -10.06
C HIS A 610 19.47 2.61 -9.86
N ILE A 611 20.20 1.74 -9.13
CA ILE A 611 19.77 0.37 -8.85
C ILE A 611 18.55 0.36 -7.92
N SER A 612 18.56 1.16 -6.85
CA SER A 612 17.43 1.21 -5.90
C SER A 612 16.15 1.68 -6.56
N ARG A 613 16.19 2.73 -7.40
CA ARG A 613 15.00 3.21 -8.14
C ARG A 613 14.41 2.16 -9.10
N LYS A 614 15.23 1.27 -9.63
CA LYS A 614 14.76 0.18 -10.50
C LYS A 614 14.20 -1.02 -9.76
N SER A 615 14.53 -1.20 -8.48
CA SER A 615 14.29 -2.45 -7.74
C SER A 615 13.38 -2.31 -6.53
N LEU A 616 13.23 -1.11 -6.00
CA LEU A 616 12.42 -0.81 -4.83
C LEU A 616 11.30 0.17 -5.19
N PRO A 617 10.16 0.15 -4.49
CA PRO A 617 9.14 1.18 -4.62
C PRO A 617 9.74 2.57 -4.37
N SER A 618 9.18 3.60 -5.02
CA SER A 618 9.70 4.98 -4.94
C SER A 618 9.78 5.56 -3.52
N HIS A 619 9.01 5.01 -2.58
CA HIS A 619 8.97 5.39 -1.16
C HIS A 619 9.79 4.50 -0.24
N HIS A 620 10.54 3.54 -0.79
CA HIS A 620 11.30 2.64 0.06
C HIS A 620 12.37 3.41 0.85
N PRO A 621 12.50 3.20 2.18
CA PRO A 621 13.43 3.97 3.03
C PRO A 621 14.87 3.99 2.53
N ASP A 622 15.35 2.88 1.95
CA ASP A 622 16.69 2.78 1.34
C ASP A 622 16.96 3.81 0.24
N ILE A 623 15.96 4.18 -0.57
CA ILE A 623 16.13 5.23 -1.59
C ILE A 623 16.42 6.55 -0.90
N GLY A 624 15.63 6.90 0.12
CA GLY A 624 15.81 8.13 0.85
C GLY A 624 17.12 8.22 1.61
N LYS A 625 17.60 7.09 2.15
CA LYS A 625 18.93 7.03 2.77
C LYS A 625 20.04 7.38 1.77
N ILE A 626 19.97 6.87 0.54
CA ILE A 626 20.96 7.16 -0.50
C ILE A 626 20.90 8.64 -0.89
N VAL A 627 19.71 9.19 -1.14
CA VAL A 627 19.53 10.60 -1.52
C VAL A 627 20.04 11.53 -0.42
N ARG A 628 19.72 11.23 0.83
CA ARG A 628 20.24 11.99 1.98
C ARG A 628 21.77 11.96 2.03
N ASN A 629 22.40 10.80 1.83
CA ASN A 629 23.85 10.69 1.81
C ASN A 629 24.50 11.50 0.67
N ILE A 630 23.83 11.60 -0.48
CA ILE A 630 24.24 12.48 -1.59
C ILE A 630 24.13 13.96 -1.18
N GLY A 631 23.04 14.35 -0.51
CA GLY A 631 22.90 15.71 0.01
C GLY A 631 24.01 16.07 1.02
N LEU A 632 24.33 15.17 1.94
CA LEU A 632 25.42 15.34 2.91
C LEU A 632 26.79 15.41 2.23
N LEU A 633 27.00 14.68 1.13
CA LEU A 633 28.21 14.77 0.32
C LEU A 633 28.38 16.19 -0.24
N TYR A 634 27.35 16.72 -0.89
CA TYR A 634 27.38 18.08 -1.44
C TYR A 634 27.55 19.16 -0.36
N GLU A 635 26.96 18.96 0.83
CA GLU A 635 27.17 19.86 1.96
C GLU A 635 28.64 19.90 2.40
N ASN A 636 29.31 18.75 2.44
CA ASN A 636 30.72 18.65 2.81
C ASN A 636 31.67 19.16 1.72
N GLU A 637 31.25 19.12 0.45
CA GLU A 637 31.94 19.79 -0.67
C GLU A 637 31.74 21.31 -0.68
N GLY A 638 30.82 21.84 0.15
CA GLY A 638 30.44 23.26 0.16
C GLY A 638 29.43 23.66 -0.91
N ASN A 639 28.85 22.70 -1.64
CA ASN A 639 27.81 22.92 -2.64
C ASN A 639 26.41 22.89 -2.00
N PHE A 640 26.12 23.87 -1.16
CA PHE A 640 24.88 23.93 -0.38
C PHE A 640 23.61 24.02 -1.23
N SER A 641 23.67 24.66 -2.41
CA SER A 641 22.53 24.75 -3.33
C SER A 641 22.11 23.38 -3.85
N GLN A 642 23.08 22.54 -4.27
CA GLN A 642 22.78 21.19 -4.74
C GLN A 642 22.32 20.29 -3.59
N ALA A 643 22.93 20.40 -2.41
CA ALA A 643 22.50 19.67 -1.21
C ALA A 643 21.03 19.97 -0.86
N LEU A 644 20.64 21.24 -0.90
CA LEU A 644 19.27 21.66 -0.62
C LEU A 644 18.27 21.06 -1.62
N ILE A 645 18.60 21.05 -2.91
CA ILE A 645 17.76 20.45 -3.95
C ILE A 645 17.52 18.95 -3.68
N GLU A 646 18.56 18.20 -3.32
CA GLU A 646 18.43 16.76 -3.02
C GLU A 646 17.57 16.52 -1.77
N PHE A 647 17.78 17.30 -0.70
CA PHE A 647 16.97 17.17 0.53
C PHE A 647 15.51 17.55 0.31
N GLU A 648 15.22 18.64 -0.39
CA GLU A 648 13.84 19.08 -0.68
C GLU A 648 13.11 18.08 -1.59
N GLN A 649 13.79 17.50 -2.57
CA GLN A 649 13.21 16.45 -3.42
C GLN A 649 12.85 15.20 -2.61
N GLU A 650 13.70 14.79 -1.68
CA GLU A 650 13.45 13.62 -0.85
C GLU A 650 12.35 13.89 0.19
N TYR A 651 12.37 15.06 0.82
CA TYR A 651 11.31 15.53 1.72
C TYR A 651 9.96 15.46 1.04
N TYR A 652 9.85 16.04 -0.17
CA TYR A 652 8.62 16.05 -0.93
C TYR A 652 8.11 14.64 -1.26
N ARG A 653 9.01 13.72 -1.66
CA ARG A 653 8.64 12.32 -1.92
C ARG A 653 8.14 11.60 -0.66
N ARG A 654 8.77 11.85 0.49
CA ARG A 654 8.39 11.19 1.76
C ARG A 654 7.11 11.75 2.35
N CYS A 655 6.90 13.07 2.33
CA CYS A 655 5.66 13.69 2.80
C CYS A 655 4.41 13.26 2.02
N GLN A 656 4.57 12.78 0.78
CA GLN A 656 3.46 12.24 -0.01
C GLN A 656 2.99 10.86 0.44
N ILE A 657 3.76 10.14 1.26
CA ILE A 657 3.56 8.70 1.46
C ILE A 657 3.64 8.32 2.95
N LEU A 658 4.42 9.03 3.75
CA LEU A 658 4.58 8.82 5.19
C LEU A 658 3.85 9.92 5.98
N GLN A 659 3.37 9.59 7.18
CA GLN A 659 2.86 10.58 8.13
C GLN A 659 3.95 11.59 8.47
N SER A 660 3.60 12.87 8.59
CA SER A 660 4.51 14.01 8.79
C SER A 660 5.46 13.87 10.00
N ASN A 661 5.14 13.00 10.95
CA ASN A 661 5.88 12.83 12.21
C ASN A 661 6.83 11.62 12.20
N SER A 662 7.05 10.96 11.05
CA SER A 662 8.03 9.88 10.97
C SER A 662 9.45 10.43 11.23
N VAL A 663 10.27 9.67 11.97
CA VAL A 663 11.64 10.06 12.36
C VAL A 663 12.45 10.51 11.13
N ASP A 664 12.30 9.81 10.02
CA ASP A 664 12.98 10.15 8.76
C ASP A 664 12.60 11.53 8.19
N ILE A 665 11.33 11.95 8.29
CA ILE A 665 10.92 13.29 7.79
C ILE A 665 11.54 14.37 8.66
N THR A 666 11.49 14.20 9.99
CA THR A 666 12.05 15.18 10.93
C THR A 666 13.56 15.36 10.76
N GLU A 667 14.28 14.29 10.40
CA GLU A 667 15.71 14.36 10.13
C GLU A 667 16.03 15.08 8.82
N ILE A 668 15.22 14.88 7.77
CA ILE A 668 15.37 15.61 6.51
C ILE A 668 15.03 17.09 6.69
N GLU A 669 14.01 17.44 7.48
CA GLU A 669 13.69 18.84 7.81
C GLU A 669 14.87 19.54 8.48
N LYS A 670 15.53 18.87 9.44
CA LYS A 670 16.75 19.37 10.08
C LYS A 670 17.88 19.57 9.08
N ASP A 671 18.06 18.65 8.13
CA ASP A 671 19.07 18.78 7.09
C ASP A 671 18.76 19.95 6.12
N ILE A 672 17.49 20.15 5.76
CA ILE A 672 17.03 21.30 4.95
C ILE A 672 17.31 22.60 5.70
N GLU A 673 16.89 22.70 6.96
CA GLU A 673 17.09 23.89 7.78
C GLU A 673 18.58 24.21 7.95
N ARG A 674 19.39 23.20 8.30
CA ARG A 674 20.85 23.34 8.42
C ARG A 674 21.47 23.86 7.12
N THR A 675 21.06 23.31 5.98
CA THR A 675 21.62 23.68 4.67
C THR A 675 21.17 25.07 4.23
N ARG A 676 19.91 25.45 4.46
CA ARG A 676 19.39 26.80 4.21
C ARG A 676 20.14 27.86 5.01
N ASN A 677 20.43 27.57 6.29
CA ASN A 677 21.19 28.49 7.14
C ASN A 677 22.64 28.72 6.68
N LYS A 678 23.21 27.81 5.88
CA LYS A 678 24.55 27.99 5.28
C LYS A 678 24.53 28.72 3.94
N LEU A 679 23.35 28.88 3.33
CA LEU A 679 23.14 29.64 2.08
C LEU A 679 22.80 31.11 2.33
N LEU A 680 22.32 31.44 3.55
CA LEU A 680 22.11 32.79 4.06
C LEU A 680 23.42 33.36 4.61
#